data_AF-A0A2D7HEF5-F1
#
_entry.id   AF-A0A2D7HEF5-F1
#
_cell.length_a   1.000
_cell.length_b   1.000
_cell.length_c   1.000
_cell.angle_alpha   90.00
_cell.angle_beta   90.00
_cell.angle_gamma   90.00
#
_symmetry.space_group_name_H-M   'P 1'
#
loop_
_entity.id
_entity.type
_entity.pdbx_description
1 polymer ?
#
loop_
_entity_poly.entity_id
_entity_poly.type
_entity_poly.pdbx_seq_one_letter_code
_entity_poly.pdbx_strand_id
1 'polypeptide(L)'
;MILQPEDFWSFYEWLMRPESFLESAFLQGIVLFVLAIVIGLMVGYIVSANRYGPGEGFYAVARAVRDLVRFDLPGTSAHRIFALAKLAFKEAIRRRVLFVVGLFVALLLLAGWYLNPESSDPARLYISFVLTATNYLILALALFISAFSLPNDIKSRTIYTIVTKPVRATEIVLGRMLGFMAVGTVMLVPMGLASYLFVTRGLSHQHLEVVDVVEKADGTLVGETDFVQDHKHGFTLYSDIDADGNSLGTYSGLTDVVRGHRHIVKRDANGNFEILSPEPLRARIPSYGEIEFYDRGGNNKEAGVDIGAERLPGGYGSAGISRVIGLSGGSRKIQHGYVEGGTLGKAEFTFQNVTPERYPNGLQLDLSLRAYRSYKGDIESGIRGSVTMKHPTKDIESNPKNFVINEYEVDELNLDTEVQGTDNNKTRDLNVFEDLVDENGQLLIVIKCLDRSQYVGVTQSGVYLRAGENPFWWNLTKAYVSIWLQMAMVVAFGVMFSTFLSGPVAMVATFACVLLGFSAEQVYDTRHFIDSGIERGGGPIESMVRLLRQDAMTTQLDVDTTAAKVIKTTDAGIVYSLDAIATALPNLPKMVGTAEYAASGFDIFGALLLRHAAATLGYCLLAFIISYFFLKSREIAA
;
A
#
# COMPACT_ATOMS: atom_id res chain seq x y z
N MET A 1 -8.06 5.79 -2.45
CA MET A 1 -7.43 4.50 -2.12
C MET A 1 -8.49 3.55 -1.59
N ILE A 2 -8.48 2.26 -1.95
CA ILE A 2 -9.39 1.26 -1.37
C ILE A 2 -8.57 0.45 -0.37
N LEU A 3 -8.64 0.80 0.91
CA LEU A 3 -7.95 0.03 1.95
C LEU A 3 -8.77 -1.20 2.31
N GLN A 4 -8.06 -2.25 2.70
CA GLN A 4 -8.66 -3.54 2.97
C GLN A 4 -8.60 -3.78 4.48
N PRO A 5 -9.57 -4.51 5.06
CA PRO A 5 -9.54 -4.79 6.49
C PRO A 5 -8.21 -5.40 6.97
N GLU A 6 -7.57 -6.22 6.11
CA GLU A 6 -6.28 -6.84 6.36
C GLU A 6 -5.09 -5.85 6.47
N ASP A 7 -5.22 -4.66 5.88
CA ASP A 7 -4.19 -3.62 5.96
C ASP A 7 -4.07 -3.06 7.39
N PHE A 8 -5.15 -3.12 8.17
CA PHE A 8 -5.26 -2.55 9.52
C PHE A 8 -4.89 -3.48 10.65
N TRP A 9 -4.69 -4.77 10.37
CA TRP A 9 -4.37 -5.72 11.42
C TRP A 9 -3.14 -5.24 12.23
N SER A 10 -2.95 -5.77 13.43
CA SER A 10 -1.66 -5.65 14.12
C SER A 10 -0.62 -6.59 13.48
N PHE A 11 0.66 -6.43 13.82
CA PHE A 11 1.68 -7.40 13.39
C PHE A 11 1.37 -8.80 13.94
N TYR A 12 0.88 -8.88 15.17
CA TYR A 12 0.53 -10.13 15.83
C TYR A 12 -0.67 -10.81 15.17
N GLU A 13 -1.76 -10.07 14.91
CA GLU A 13 -2.93 -10.59 14.20
C GLU A 13 -2.55 -11.16 12.83
N TRP A 14 -1.73 -10.44 12.07
CA TRP A 14 -1.26 -10.93 10.77
C TRP A 14 -0.38 -12.18 10.89
N LEU A 15 0.53 -12.21 11.87
CA LEU A 15 1.49 -13.30 12.02
C LEU A 15 0.83 -14.60 12.50
N MET A 16 -0.02 -14.51 13.53
CA MET A 16 -0.58 -15.67 14.22
C MET A 16 -2.02 -16.01 13.82
N ARG A 17 -2.84 -15.02 13.42
CA ARG A 17 -4.28 -15.16 13.17
C ARG A 17 -4.98 -16.13 14.15
N PRO A 18 -5.24 -15.71 15.40
CA PRO A 18 -5.75 -16.61 16.44
C PRO A 18 -7.05 -17.34 16.03
N GLU A 19 -7.95 -16.66 15.33
CA GLU A 19 -9.23 -17.24 14.87
C GLU A 19 -9.11 -18.07 13.57
N SER A 20 -8.00 -17.95 12.84
CA SER A 20 -7.80 -18.62 11.53
C SER A 20 -6.34 -18.99 11.29
N PHE A 21 -5.78 -19.82 12.18
CA PHE A 21 -4.36 -20.20 12.17
C PHE A 21 -3.87 -20.80 10.84
N LEU A 22 -4.74 -21.52 10.10
CA LEU A 22 -4.40 -22.06 8.77
C LEU A 22 -4.11 -20.97 7.72
N GLU A 23 -4.64 -19.77 7.92
CA GLU A 23 -4.41 -18.60 7.07
C GLU A 23 -3.33 -17.66 7.64
N SER A 24 -2.71 -18.03 8.76
CA SER A 24 -1.67 -17.23 9.41
C SER A 24 -0.42 -17.12 8.53
N ALA A 25 0.21 -15.94 8.53
CA ALA A 25 1.45 -15.75 7.78
C ALA A 25 2.59 -16.63 8.32
N PHE A 26 2.59 -16.95 9.61
CA PHE A 26 3.57 -17.84 10.23
C PHE A 26 3.47 -19.27 9.69
N LEU A 27 2.27 -19.87 9.68
CA LEU A 27 2.09 -21.21 9.14
C LEU A 27 2.38 -21.25 7.65
N GLN A 28 1.88 -20.28 6.88
CA GLN A 28 2.17 -20.17 5.45
C GLN A 28 3.68 -20.10 5.20
N GLY A 29 4.40 -19.30 5.99
CA GLY A 29 5.86 -19.21 5.93
C GLY A 29 6.55 -20.53 6.22
N ILE A 30 6.14 -21.27 7.27
CA ILE A 30 6.70 -22.59 7.58
C ILE A 30 6.42 -23.59 6.46
N VAL A 31 5.19 -23.65 5.95
CA VAL A 31 4.83 -24.59 4.90
C VAL A 31 5.60 -24.29 3.62
N LEU A 32 5.69 -23.02 3.21
CA LEU A 32 6.51 -22.61 2.06
C LEU A 32 7.99 -22.97 2.27
N PHE A 33 8.51 -22.77 3.48
CA PHE A 33 9.88 -23.08 3.82
C PHE A 33 10.18 -24.58 3.75
N VAL A 34 9.32 -25.42 4.35
CA VAL A 34 9.43 -26.87 4.30
C VAL A 34 9.27 -27.37 2.88
N LEU A 35 8.29 -26.86 2.13
CA LEU A 35 8.05 -27.22 0.73
C LEU A 35 9.27 -26.89 -0.13
N ALA A 36 9.85 -25.70 0.03
CA ALA A 36 11.05 -25.29 -0.71
C ALA A 36 12.26 -26.16 -0.36
N ILE A 37 12.44 -26.54 0.90
CA ILE A 37 13.49 -27.49 1.31
C ILE A 37 13.24 -28.86 0.65
N VAL A 38 12.02 -29.40 0.74
CA VAL A 38 11.68 -30.72 0.18
C VAL A 38 11.88 -30.73 -1.34
N ILE A 39 11.37 -29.73 -2.06
CA ILE A 39 11.56 -29.59 -3.51
C ILE A 39 13.05 -29.41 -3.82
N GLY A 40 13.77 -28.57 -3.08
CA GLY A 40 15.20 -28.34 -3.27
C GLY A 40 16.02 -29.62 -3.07
N LEU A 41 15.73 -30.41 -2.04
CA LEU A 41 16.36 -31.70 -1.78
C LEU A 41 15.99 -32.74 -2.84
N MET A 42 14.75 -32.76 -3.31
CA MET A 42 14.28 -33.66 -4.35
C MET A 42 14.97 -33.35 -5.69
N VAL A 43 15.01 -32.07 -6.10
CA VAL A 43 15.73 -31.63 -7.30
C VAL A 43 17.23 -31.90 -7.16
N GLY A 44 17.82 -31.58 -6.01
CA GLY A 44 19.21 -31.89 -5.71
C GLY A 44 19.50 -33.38 -5.83
N TYR A 45 18.64 -34.24 -5.29
CA TYR A 45 18.74 -35.68 -5.40
C TYR A 45 18.63 -36.16 -6.85
N ILE A 46 17.68 -35.66 -7.64
CA ILE A 46 17.53 -36.03 -9.05
C ILE A 46 18.79 -35.67 -9.84
N VAL A 47 19.33 -34.47 -9.64
CA VAL A 47 20.56 -34.01 -10.31
C VAL A 47 21.77 -34.85 -9.87
N SER A 48 21.93 -35.07 -8.57
CA SER A 48 23.04 -35.87 -8.03
C SER A 48 22.93 -37.35 -8.40
N ALA A 49 21.72 -37.91 -8.44
CA ALA A 49 21.48 -39.30 -8.86
C ALA A 49 21.80 -39.48 -10.35
N ASN A 50 21.47 -38.51 -11.19
CA ASN A 50 21.82 -38.53 -12.61
C ASN A 50 23.34 -38.42 -12.84
N ARG A 51 24.06 -37.73 -11.94
CA ARG A 51 25.51 -37.49 -12.08
C ARG A 51 26.38 -38.60 -11.46
N TYR A 52 25.99 -39.12 -10.30
CA TYR A 52 26.81 -40.04 -9.49
C TYR A 52 26.14 -41.41 -9.26
N GLY A 53 24.90 -41.59 -9.71
CA GLY A 53 24.08 -42.78 -9.43
C GLY A 53 23.17 -42.61 -8.19
N PRO A 54 22.12 -43.43 -8.03
CA PRO A 54 21.08 -43.20 -7.01
C PRO A 54 21.59 -43.22 -5.56
N GLY A 55 22.48 -44.16 -5.22
CA GLY A 55 23.04 -44.30 -3.87
C GLY A 55 23.97 -43.15 -3.50
N GLU A 56 24.97 -42.88 -4.35
CA GLU A 56 25.93 -41.78 -4.14
C GLU A 56 25.26 -40.41 -4.19
N GLY A 57 24.23 -40.25 -5.03
CA GLY A 57 23.43 -39.04 -5.09
C GLY A 57 22.71 -38.72 -3.78
N PHE A 58 22.15 -39.73 -3.12
CA PHE A 58 21.55 -39.56 -1.77
C PHE A 58 22.61 -39.14 -0.74
N TYR A 59 23.77 -39.81 -0.71
CA TYR A 59 24.83 -39.47 0.22
C TYR A 59 25.41 -38.07 -0.02
N ALA A 60 25.48 -37.60 -1.27
CA ALA A 60 25.91 -36.25 -1.59
C ALA A 60 24.97 -35.19 -0.99
N VAL A 61 23.66 -35.37 -1.16
CA VAL A 61 22.64 -34.46 -0.61
C VAL A 61 22.63 -34.52 0.93
N ALA A 62 22.63 -35.72 1.52
CA ALA A 62 22.65 -35.89 2.98
C ALA A 62 23.90 -35.28 3.62
N ARG A 63 25.06 -35.38 2.95
CA ARG A 63 26.32 -34.74 3.36
C ARG A 63 26.21 -33.22 3.32
N ALA A 64 25.63 -32.65 2.27
CA ALA A 64 25.42 -31.21 2.17
C ALA A 64 24.52 -30.66 3.29
N VAL A 65 23.42 -31.37 3.62
CA VAL A 65 22.54 -30.99 4.74
C VAL A 65 23.27 -31.08 6.09
N ARG A 66 23.98 -32.19 6.33
CA ARG A 66 24.76 -32.39 7.56
C ARG A 66 25.83 -31.31 7.71
N ASP A 67 26.54 -31.01 6.64
CA ASP A 67 27.62 -30.03 6.65
C ASP A 67 27.08 -28.62 6.88
N LEU A 68 25.91 -28.28 6.32
CA LEU A 68 25.21 -27.02 6.60
C LEU A 68 24.95 -26.83 8.09
N VAL A 69 24.27 -27.80 8.72
CA VAL A 69 23.81 -27.68 10.10
C VAL A 69 24.95 -27.81 11.11
N ARG A 70 25.88 -28.75 10.88
CA ARG A 70 26.91 -29.09 11.86
C ARG A 70 28.17 -28.24 11.76
N PHE A 71 28.55 -27.83 10.55
CA PHE A 71 29.84 -27.18 10.32
C PHE A 71 29.69 -25.78 9.76
N ASP A 72 28.97 -25.60 8.64
CA ASP A 72 28.98 -24.39 7.85
C ASP A 72 28.19 -23.23 8.49
N LEU A 73 26.99 -23.47 9.04
CA LEU A 73 26.21 -22.45 9.78
C LEU A 73 26.88 -22.03 11.10
N PRO A 74 27.26 -22.95 12.03
CA PRO A 74 27.76 -22.53 13.34
C PRO A 74 29.08 -21.76 13.32
N GLY A 75 29.86 -21.88 12.25
CA GLY A 75 31.11 -21.11 12.09
C GLY A 75 31.07 -20.08 10.98
N THR A 76 29.87 -19.65 10.53
CA THR A 76 29.77 -18.41 9.75
C THR A 76 30.28 -17.25 10.59
N SER A 77 31.28 -16.53 10.08
CA SER A 77 31.82 -15.36 10.77
C SER A 77 31.27 -14.06 10.18
N ALA A 78 30.65 -13.23 11.02
CA ALA A 78 30.17 -11.90 10.63
C ALA A 78 31.28 -11.03 10.01
N HIS A 79 32.52 -11.14 10.51
CA HIS A 79 33.67 -10.40 9.99
C HIS A 79 34.01 -10.81 8.54
N ARG A 80 33.97 -12.12 8.22
CA ARG A 80 34.21 -12.61 6.85
C ARG A 80 33.08 -12.21 5.91
N ILE A 81 31.83 -12.30 6.37
CA ILE A 81 30.65 -11.84 5.63
C ILE A 81 30.79 -10.36 5.28
N PHE A 82 31.14 -9.52 6.25
CA PHE A 82 31.34 -8.08 6.03
C PHE A 82 32.47 -7.79 5.04
N ALA A 83 33.58 -8.53 5.10
CA ALA A 83 34.68 -8.39 4.14
C ALA A 83 34.25 -8.72 2.71
N LEU A 84 33.46 -9.79 2.52
CA LEU A 84 32.92 -10.18 1.21
C LEU A 84 31.85 -9.21 0.71
N ALA A 85 30.99 -8.72 1.61
CA ALA A 85 30.00 -7.69 1.29
C ALA A 85 30.67 -6.40 0.82
N LYS A 86 31.74 -5.97 1.50
CA LYS A 86 32.54 -4.81 1.10
C LYS A 86 33.20 -5.01 -0.27
N LEU A 87 33.65 -6.23 -0.58
CA LEU A 87 34.19 -6.56 -1.90
C LEU A 87 33.10 -6.43 -2.98
N ALA A 88 31.95 -7.06 -2.77
CA ALA A 88 30.82 -7.02 -3.69
C ALA A 88 30.31 -5.59 -3.93
N PHE A 89 30.24 -4.78 -2.87
CA PHE A 89 29.88 -3.37 -2.93
C PHE A 89 30.86 -2.55 -3.79
N LYS A 90 32.18 -2.71 -3.56
CA LYS A 90 33.21 -2.03 -4.36
C LYS A 90 33.17 -2.45 -5.82
N GLU A 91 32.92 -3.73 -6.08
CA GLU A 91 32.79 -4.26 -7.43
C GLU A 91 31.60 -3.63 -8.16
N ALA A 92 30.43 -3.57 -7.51
CA ALA A 92 29.24 -2.96 -8.06
C ALA A 92 29.48 -1.47 -8.41
N ILE A 93 30.01 -0.67 -7.47
CA ILE A 93 30.29 0.75 -7.71
C ILE A 93 31.24 0.96 -8.90
N ARG A 94 32.27 0.12 -9.04
CA ARG A 94 33.22 0.21 -10.14
C ARG A 94 32.57 -0.04 -11.51
N ARG A 95 31.46 -0.79 -11.57
CA ARG A 95 30.68 -1.02 -12.80
C ARG A 95 29.82 0.17 -13.22
N ARG A 96 30.07 1.39 -12.70
CA ARG A 96 29.35 2.62 -13.07
C ARG A 96 27.83 2.53 -12.76
N VAL A 97 27.45 1.77 -11.74
CA VAL A 97 26.05 1.64 -11.33
C VAL A 97 25.46 2.94 -10.76
N LEU A 98 26.31 3.84 -10.26
CA LEU A 98 25.91 5.16 -9.75
C LEU A 98 25.31 6.07 -10.83
N PHE A 99 25.52 5.78 -12.12
CA PHE A 99 24.86 6.50 -13.20
C PHE A 99 23.32 6.39 -13.15
N VAL A 100 22.77 5.37 -12.46
CA VAL A 100 21.32 5.26 -12.21
C VAL A 100 20.80 6.45 -11.40
N VAL A 101 21.59 6.98 -10.45
CA VAL A 101 21.21 8.19 -9.71
C VAL A 101 21.18 9.41 -10.65
N GLY A 102 22.13 9.50 -11.56
CA GLY A 102 22.14 10.56 -12.60
C GLY A 102 20.96 10.45 -13.55
N LEU A 103 20.63 9.24 -14.00
CA LEU A 103 19.43 8.95 -14.81
C LEU A 103 18.15 9.34 -14.06
N PHE A 104 18.07 9.03 -12.77
CA PHE A 104 16.94 9.43 -11.94
C PHE A 104 16.80 10.96 -11.87
N VAL A 105 17.89 11.69 -11.62
CA VAL A 105 17.86 13.17 -11.63
C VAL A 105 17.44 13.70 -12.99
N ALA A 106 17.92 13.12 -14.09
CA ALA A 106 17.48 13.51 -15.43
C ALA A 106 15.97 13.28 -15.64
N LEU A 107 15.41 12.17 -15.14
CA LEU A 107 13.97 11.91 -15.17
C LEU A 107 13.18 12.94 -14.35
N LEU A 108 13.68 13.36 -13.18
CA LEU A 108 13.06 14.43 -12.40
C LEU A 108 13.06 15.77 -13.14
N LEU A 109 14.14 16.10 -13.85
CA LEU A 109 14.22 17.34 -14.63
C LEU A 109 13.23 17.35 -15.80
N LEU A 110 13.00 16.19 -16.43
CA LEU A 110 12.02 16.04 -17.51
C LEU A 110 10.58 15.87 -17.01
N ALA A 111 10.38 15.58 -15.72
CA ALA A 111 9.07 15.34 -15.15
C ALA A 111 8.14 16.55 -15.27
N GLY A 112 8.68 17.77 -15.23
CA GLY A 112 7.89 18.99 -15.38
C GLY A 112 7.16 19.14 -16.72
N TRP A 113 7.54 18.37 -17.75
CA TRP A 113 6.79 18.31 -19.02
C TRP A 113 5.61 17.33 -19.00
N TYR A 114 5.60 16.39 -18.05
CA TYR A 114 4.58 15.34 -17.96
C TYR A 114 3.61 15.56 -16.80
N LEU A 115 4.08 16.16 -15.70
CA LEU A 115 3.27 16.42 -14.53
C LEU A 115 2.36 17.62 -14.81
N ASN A 116 1.04 17.42 -14.78
CA ASN A 116 0.07 18.49 -14.97
C ASN A 116 -0.17 19.23 -13.64
N PRO A 117 0.26 20.49 -13.49
CA PRO A 117 -0.01 21.29 -12.29
C PRO A 117 -1.49 21.62 -12.10
N GLU A 118 -2.29 21.55 -13.17
CA GLU A 118 -3.74 21.84 -13.15
C GLU A 118 -4.59 20.69 -12.56
N SER A 119 -3.96 19.57 -12.19
CA SER A 119 -4.63 18.43 -11.55
C SER A 119 -5.36 18.85 -10.27
N SER A 120 -6.49 18.19 -9.96
CA SER A 120 -7.20 18.36 -8.68
C SER A 120 -6.39 17.87 -7.47
N ASP A 121 -5.35 17.04 -7.68
CA ASP A 121 -4.42 16.61 -6.63
C ASP A 121 -2.99 16.54 -7.21
N PRO A 122 -2.26 17.67 -7.25
CA PRO A 122 -0.90 17.72 -7.77
C PRO A 122 0.08 16.99 -6.84
N ALA A 123 -0.16 16.99 -5.52
CA ALA A 123 0.73 16.35 -4.56
C ALA A 123 0.81 14.84 -4.79
N ARG A 124 -0.35 14.16 -4.94
CA ARG A 124 -0.40 12.73 -5.24
C ARG A 124 0.30 12.39 -6.55
N LEU A 125 0.16 13.22 -7.57
CA LEU A 125 0.80 13.03 -8.87
C LEU A 125 2.33 13.08 -8.75
N TYR A 126 2.88 14.11 -8.11
CA TYR A 126 4.32 14.27 -7.90
C TYR A 126 4.90 13.13 -7.05
N ILE A 127 4.27 12.81 -5.91
CA ILE A 127 4.73 11.74 -5.02
C ILE A 127 4.68 10.38 -5.72
N SER A 128 3.57 10.06 -6.41
CA SER A 128 3.42 8.78 -7.13
C SER A 128 4.45 8.63 -8.24
N PHE A 129 4.70 9.69 -9.01
CA PHE A 129 5.72 9.67 -10.08
C PHE A 129 7.11 9.35 -9.52
N VAL A 130 7.52 10.08 -8.48
CA VAL A 130 8.86 9.97 -7.90
C VAL A 130 9.10 8.61 -7.23
N LEU A 131 8.10 8.10 -6.50
CA LEU A 131 8.17 6.77 -5.87
C LEU A 131 8.17 5.66 -6.93
N THR A 132 7.33 5.76 -7.96
CA THR A 132 7.25 4.77 -9.05
C THR A 132 8.55 4.73 -9.86
N ALA A 133 9.08 5.89 -10.25
CA ALA A 133 10.34 6.01 -10.98
C ALA A 133 11.49 5.41 -10.16
N THR A 134 11.58 5.75 -8.87
CA THR A 134 12.58 5.18 -7.95
C THR A 134 12.46 3.66 -7.90
N ASN A 135 11.24 3.14 -7.72
CA ASN A 135 11.00 1.71 -7.58
C ASN A 135 11.46 0.93 -8.82
N TYR A 136 11.01 1.33 -10.02
CA TYR A 136 11.39 0.61 -11.24
C TYR A 136 12.89 0.67 -11.53
N LEU A 137 13.54 1.82 -11.32
CA LEU A 137 14.99 1.96 -11.52
C LEU A 137 15.78 1.05 -10.58
N ILE A 138 15.43 1.05 -9.29
CA ILE A 138 16.19 0.29 -8.30
C ILE A 138 15.94 -1.22 -8.42
N LEU A 139 14.72 -1.65 -8.74
CA LEU A 139 14.42 -3.06 -8.97
C LEU A 139 15.11 -3.57 -10.23
N ALA A 140 15.11 -2.80 -11.32
CA ALA A 140 15.85 -3.15 -12.54
C ALA A 140 17.35 -3.27 -12.25
N LEU A 141 17.93 -2.31 -11.52
CA LEU A 141 19.34 -2.38 -11.15
C LEU A 141 19.66 -3.58 -10.26
N ALA A 142 18.86 -3.83 -9.24
CA ALA A 142 19.00 -4.97 -8.35
C ALA A 142 19.00 -6.28 -9.13
N LEU A 143 18.08 -6.43 -10.08
CA LEU A 143 17.99 -7.56 -10.98
C LEU A 143 19.28 -7.73 -11.80
N PHE A 144 19.79 -6.67 -12.43
CA PHE A 144 21.02 -6.75 -13.23
C PHE A 144 22.27 -7.08 -12.40
N ILE A 145 22.47 -6.39 -11.27
CA ILE A 145 23.68 -6.56 -10.45
C ILE A 145 23.72 -7.96 -9.84
N SER A 146 22.60 -8.42 -9.28
CA SER A 146 22.52 -9.72 -8.59
C SER A 146 22.64 -10.90 -9.55
N ALA A 147 21.90 -10.87 -10.68
CA ALA A 147 21.88 -11.97 -11.65
C ALA A 147 23.25 -12.24 -12.31
N PHE A 148 24.04 -11.19 -12.57
CA PHE A 148 25.35 -11.32 -13.20
C PHE A 148 26.51 -11.51 -12.21
N SER A 149 26.26 -11.42 -10.90
CA SER A 149 27.33 -11.39 -9.90
C SER A 149 28.21 -12.65 -9.95
N LEU A 150 27.70 -13.79 -9.46
CA LEU A 150 28.47 -15.03 -9.38
C LEU A 150 28.86 -15.55 -10.78
N PRO A 151 27.99 -15.54 -11.80
CA PRO A 151 28.34 -16.04 -13.13
C PRO A 151 29.55 -15.32 -13.73
N ASN A 152 29.67 -14.00 -13.50
CA ASN A 152 30.84 -13.26 -13.96
C ASN A 152 32.09 -13.61 -13.15
N ASP A 153 31.98 -13.85 -11.84
CA ASP A 153 33.12 -14.30 -11.02
C ASP A 153 33.66 -15.66 -11.49
N ILE A 154 32.74 -16.56 -11.86
CA ILE A 154 33.06 -17.88 -12.39
C ILE A 154 33.73 -17.75 -13.76
N LYS A 155 33.14 -16.97 -14.66
CA LYS A 155 33.68 -16.74 -16.02
C LYS A 155 35.06 -16.10 -15.98
N SER A 156 35.27 -15.16 -15.05
CA SER A 156 36.56 -14.46 -14.86
C SER A 156 37.56 -15.25 -14.01
N ARG A 157 37.22 -16.45 -13.54
CA ARG A 157 38.02 -17.30 -12.64
C ARG A 157 38.42 -16.63 -11.31
N THR A 158 37.79 -15.52 -10.95
CA THR A 158 38.05 -14.82 -9.68
C THR A 158 37.50 -15.60 -8.49
N ILE A 159 36.39 -16.34 -8.67
CA ILE A 159 35.80 -17.15 -7.60
C ILE A 159 36.79 -18.18 -7.03
N TYR A 160 37.62 -18.81 -7.87
CA TYR A 160 38.59 -19.82 -7.45
C TYR A 160 39.64 -19.24 -6.48
N THR A 161 39.96 -17.95 -6.59
CA THR A 161 40.87 -17.28 -5.64
C THR A 161 40.24 -17.00 -4.28
N ILE A 162 38.91 -17.00 -4.22
CA ILE A 162 38.14 -16.82 -2.98
C ILE A 162 37.98 -18.18 -2.30
N VAL A 163 37.67 -19.23 -3.07
CA VAL A 163 37.44 -20.59 -2.52
C VAL A 163 38.72 -21.25 -2.01
N THR A 164 39.91 -20.81 -2.42
CA THR A 164 41.19 -21.27 -1.82
C THR A 164 41.44 -20.74 -0.42
N LYS A 165 40.72 -19.71 0.02
CA LYS A 165 40.76 -19.20 1.40
C LYS A 165 39.75 -19.99 2.24
N PRO A 166 39.90 -20.05 3.59
CA PRO A 166 38.95 -20.71 4.46
C PRO A 166 37.65 -19.88 4.61
N VAL A 167 36.94 -19.73 3.50
CA VAL A 167 35.69 -19.00 3.34
C VAL A 167 34.61 -20.01 2.95
N ARG A 168 33.46 -19.94 3.62
CA ARG A 168 32.37 -20.90 3.45
C ARG A 168 31.39 -20.44 2.38
N ALA A 169 30.68 -21.39 1.77
CA ALA A 169 29.62 -21.08 0.79
C ALA A 169 28.54 -20.15 1.38
N THR A 170 28.18 -20.35 2.65
CA THR A 170 27.26 -19.49 3.40
C THR A 170 27.74 -18.04 3.45
N GLU A 171 29.03 -17.82 3.68
CA GLU A 171 29.63 -16.48 3.79
C GLU A 171 29.70 -15.78 2.43
N ILE A 172 29.93 -16.53 1.34
CA ILE A 172 29.94 -16.00 -0.04
C ILE A 172 28.55 -15.49 -0.41
N VAL A 173 27.50 -16.29 -0.19
CA VAL A 173 26.13 -15.93 -0.54
C VAL A 173 25.66 -14.73 0.28
N LEU A 174 25.81 -14.77 1.62
CA LEU A 174 25.41 -13.64 2.49
C LEU A 174 26.20 -12.38 2.18
N GLY A 175 27.51 -12.51 1.93
CA GLY A 175 28.35 -11.39 1.53
C GLY A 175 27.84 -10.72 0.26
N ARG A 176 27.49 -11.50 -0.78
CA ARG A 176 26.95 -10.97 -2.03
C ARG A 176 25.58 -10.30 -1.84
N MET A 177 24.67 -10.96 -1.12
CA MET A 177 23.34 -10.41 -0.81
C MET A 177 23.44 -9.07 -0.06
N LEU A 178 24.16 -9.04 1.07
CA LEU A 178 24.33 -7.83 1.89
C LEU A 178 25.11 -6.73 1.15
N GLY A 179 26.10 -7.10 0.34
CA GLY A 179 26.87 -6.16 -0.46
C GLY A 179 26.00 -5.40 -1.46
N PHE A 180 25.10 -6.10 -2.16
CA PHE A 180 24.17 -5.46 -3.11
C PHE A 180 23.03 -4.72 -2.43
N MET A 181 22.54 -5.19 -1.28
CA MET A 181 21.62 -4.41 -0.45
C MET A 181 22.25 -3.08 -0.01
N ALA A 182 23.53 -3.08 0.37
CA ALA A 182 24.26 -1.86 0.73
C ALA A 182 24.45 -0.89 -0.45
N VAL A 183 24.70 -1.41 -1.67
CA VAL A 183 24.72 -0.58 -2.90
C VAL A 183 23.38 0.13 -3.07
N GLY A 184 22.29 -0.63 -2.92
CA GLY A 184 20.94 -0.11 -2.99
C GLY A 184 20.65 0.99 -1.96
N THR A 185 21.05 0.78 -0.71
CA THR A 185 20.93 1.79 0.34
C THR A 185 21.65 3.09 -0.04
N VAL A 186 22.88 3.00 -0.53
CA VAL A 186 23.68 4.17 -0.94
C VAL A 186 23.06 4.91 -2.13
N MET A 187 22.27 4.24 -2.97
CA MET A 187 21.54 4.86 -4.07
C MET A 187 20.21 5.48 -3.65
N LEU A 188 19.47 4.80 -2.77
CA LEU A 188 18.17 5.28 -2.31
C LEU A 188 18.28 6.54 -1.46
N VAL A 189 19.39 6.75 -0.73
CA VAL A 189 19.60 7.98 0.05
C VAL A 189 19.60 9.26 -0.82
N PRO A 190 20.47 9.41 -1.85
CA PRO A 190 20.45 10.59 -2.71
C PRO A 190 19.17 10.66 -3.55
N MET A 191 18.61 9.53 -3.99
CA MET A 191 17.32 9.52 -4.70
C MET A 191 16.18 10.04 -3.80
N GLY A 192 16.10 9.59 -2.54
CA GLY A 192 15.11 10.05 -1.57
C GLY A 192 15.27 11.52 -1.21
N LEU A 193 16.51 12.00 -1.07
CA LEU A 193 16.77 13.43 -0.85
C LEU A 193 16.35 14.27 -2.06
N ALA A 194 16.74 13.89 -3.27
CA ALA A 194 16.33 14.58 -4.49
C ALA A 194 14.80 14.59 -4.66
N SER A 195 14.16 13.50 -4.28
CA SER A 195 12.70 13.32 -4.28
C SER A 195 12.00 14.24 -3.32
N TYR A 196 12.46 14.31 -2.08
CA TYR A 196 11.95 15.25 -1.08
C TYR A 196 12.07 16.69 -1.58
N LEU A 197 13.25 17.07 -2.08
CA LEU A 197 13.49 18.42 -2.62
C LEU A 197 12.60 18.72 -3.82
N PHE A 198 12.47 17.78 -4.76
CA PHE A 198 11.63 17.94 -5.95
C PHE A 198 10.16 18.12 -5.60
N VAL A 199 9.61 17.31 -4.70
CA VAL A 199 8.19 17.39 -4.29
C VAL A 199 7.94 18.68 -3.51
N THR A 200 8.74 18.98 -2.49
CA THR A 200 8.54 20.17 -1.64
C THR A 200 8.73 21.48 -2.40
N ARG A 201 9.73 21.56 -3.29
CA ARG A 201 9.93 22.74 -4.15
C ARG A 201 8.94 22.82 -5.30
N GLY A 202 8.48 21.67 -5.80
CA GLY A 202 7.53 21.60 -6.89
C GLY A 202 6.12 22.06 -6.49
N LEU A 203 5.76 21.89 -5.22
CA LEU A 203 4.44 22.25 -4.68
C LEU A 203 4.44 23.58 -3.91
N SER A 204 5.61 24.13 -3.57
CA SER A 204 5.70 25.42 -2.88
C SER A 204 5.27 26.56 -3.79
N HIS A 205 4.26 27.30 -3.39
CA HIS A 205 3.82 28.55 -4.00
C HIS A 205 3.32 29.51 -2.92
N GLN A 206 3.09 30.76 -3.29
CA GLN A 206 2.58 31.78 -2.38
C GLN A 206 1.60 32.67 -3.13
N HIS A 207 0.45 32.90 -2.51
CA HIS A 207 -0.50 33.93 -2.89
C HIS A 207 -0.04 35.26 -2.28
N LEU A 208 -0.03 36.33 -3.08
CA LEU A 208 0.51 37.63 -2.63
C LEU A 208 -0.58 38.64 -2.33
N GLU A 209 -1.73 38.50 -2.98
CA GLU A 209 -2.84 39.44 -2.87
C GLU A 209 -4.14 38.72 -2.50
N VAL A 210 -5.05 39.53 -1.94
CA VAL A 210 -6.40 39.14 -1.58
C VAL A 210 -7.37 39.95 -2.43
N VAL A 211 -8.42 39.28 -2.94
CA VAL A 211 -9.43 39.81 -3.85
C VAL A 211 -10.81 39.68 -3.18
N ASP A 212 -11.71 40.64 -3.46
CA ASP A 212 -13.13 40.60 -3.07
C ASP A 212 -13.42 40.38 -1.58
N VAL A 213 -12.72 41.10 -0.69
CA VAL A 213 -12.99 41.04 0.76
C VAL A 213 -14.30 41.74 1.12
N VAL A 214 -15.19 41.01 1.78
CA VAL A 214 -16.46 41.49 2.31
C VAL A 214 -16.55 41.18 3.80
N GLU A 215 -16.90 42.19 4.59
CA GLU A 215 -17.21 42.02 6.01
C GLU A 215 -18.67 41.61 6.19
N LYS A 216 -18.90 40.49 6.88
CA LYS A 216 -20.24 39.99 7.21
C LYS A 216 -20.75 40.64 8.49
N ALA A 217 -22.07 40.59 8.68
CA ALA A 217 -22.76 41.17 9.84
C ALA A 217 -22.35 40.54 11.19
N ASP A 218 -21.70 39.38 11.18
CA ASP A 218 -21.13 38.68 12.33
C ASP A 218 -19.69 39.12 12.68
N GLY A 219 -19.12 40.09 11.94
CA GLY A 219 -17.76 40.58 12.12
C GLY A 219 -16.68 39.72 11.46
N THR A 220 -17.06 38.69 10.70
CA THR A 220 -16.12 37.85 9.93
C THR A 220 -15.78 38.49 8.58
N LEU A 221 -14.53 38.34 8.15
CA LEU A 221 -14.10 38.79 6.82
C LEU A 221 -14.05 37.60 5.87
N VAL A 222 -14.76 37.67 4.76
CA VAL A 222 -14.75 36.64 3.71
C VAL A 222 -14.16 37.23 2.45
N GLY A 223 -13.25 36.52 1.80
CA GLY A 223 -12.65 36.97 0.54
C GLY A 223 -11.99 35.81 -0.20
N GLU A 224 -11.30 36.12 -1.28
CA GLU A 224 -10.54 35.16 -2.09
C GLU A 224 -9.07 35.57 -2.20
N THR A 225 -8.19 34.63 -2.49
CA THR A 225 -6.79 34.92 -2.84
C THR A 225 -6.65 35.26 -4.33
N ASP A 226 -5.52 35.85 -4.71
CA ASP A 226 -5.12 35.99 -6.10
C ASP A 226 -5.04 34.64 -6.84
N PHE A 227 -5.12 34.68 -8.17
CA PHE A 227 -5.01 33.49 -8.99
C PHE A 227 -3.54 33.21 -9.31
N VAL A 228 -2.95 32.22 -8.62
CA VAL A 228 -1.53 31.83 -8.72
C VAL A 228 -1.45 30.33 -8.95
N GLN A 229 -0.58 29.90 -9.87
CA GLN A 229 -0.44 28.47 -10.24
C GLN A 229 -1.78 27.77 -10.52
N ASP A 230 -2.62 28.44 -11.31
CA ASP A 230 -3.90 27.90 -11.82
C ASP A 230 -4.97 27.59 -10.78
N HIS A 231 -4.91 28.20 -9.59
CA HIS A 231 -5.97 28.11 -8.59
C HIS A 231 -6.03 29.39 -7.72
N LYS A 232 -7.10 29.48 -6.94
CA LYS A 232 -7.34 30.50 -5.92
C LYS A 232 -8.07 29.83 -4.75
N HIS A 233 -8.04 30.48 -3.60
CA HIS A 233 -8.63 30.00 -2.37
C HIS A 233 -9.66 30.99 -1.84
N GLY A 234 -10.81 30.50 -1.38
CA GLY A 234 -11.70 31.27 -0.53
C GLY A 234 -11.21 31.23 0.92
N PHE A 235 -11.36 32.31 1.68
CA PHE A 235 -11.06 32.29 3.12
C PHE A 235 -12.13 33.00 3.94
N THR A 236 -12.20 32.62 5.21
CA THR A 236 -12.98 33.32 6.23
C THR A 236 -12.07 33.62 7.41
N LEU A 237 -11.90 34.89 7.76
CA LEU A 237 -11.10 35.34 8.89
C LEU A 237 -11.98 35.67 10.09
N TYR A 238 -11.49 35.32 11.27
CA TYR A 238 -12.09 35.65 12.55
C TYR A 238 -11.21 36.67 13.27
N SER A 239 -11.80 37.58 14.03
CA SER A 239 -11.03 38.53 14.83
C SER A 239 -10.31 37.80 15.95
N ASP A 240 -9.00 38.01 16.08
CA ASP A 240 -8.27 37.52 17.24
C ASP A 240 -8.75 38.27 18.49
N ILE A 241 -9.02 37.53 19.56
CA ILE A 241 -9.52 38.06 20.83
C ILE A 241 -8.47 37.93 21.92
N ASP A 242 -8.40 38.92 22.81
CA ASP A 242 -7.57 38.86 24.02
C ASP A 242 -8.18 37.92 25.08
N ALA A 243 -7.44 37.69 26.18
CA ALA A 243 -7.90 36.83 27.28
C ALA A 243 -9.18 37.34 27.97
N ASP A 244 -9.52 38.62 27.76
CA ASP A 244 -10.70 39.29 28.30
C ASP A 244 -11.86 39.36 27.28
N GLY A 245 -11.69 38.77 26.08
CA GLY A 245 -12.70 38.69 25.02
C GLY A 245 -12.79 39.91 24.10
N ASN A 246 -11.85 40.86 24.16
CA ASN A 246 -11.83 42.03 23.27
C ASN A 246 -11.09 41.72 21.96
N SER A 247 -11.60 42.25 20.84
CA SER A 247 -10.93 42.13 19.55
C SER A 247 -9.61 42.91 19.52
N LEU A 248 -8.52 42.23 19.16
CA LEU A 248 -7.17 42.77 19.03
C LEU A 248 -6.95 43.56 17.73
N GLY A 249 -7.96 43.62 16.85
CA GLY A 249 -7.85 44.26 15.54
C GLY A 249 -7.00 43.48 14.52
N THR A 250 -6.43 42.35 14.92
CA THR A 250 -5.84 41.35 14.03
C THR A 250 -6.86 40.27 13.70
N TYR A 251 -6.73 39.67 12.52
CA TYR A 251 -7.59 38.58 12.11
C TYR A 251 -6.74 37.41 11.65
N SER A 252 -7.19 36.20 11.96
CA SER A 252 -6.56 34.99 11.48
C SER A 252 -7.60 33.99 11.00
N GLY A 253 -7.24 33.22 9.99
CA GLY A 253 -8.10 32.19 9.43
C GLY A 253 -7.35 31.29 8.47
N LEU A 254 -8.02 30.19 8.12
CA LEU A 254 -7.55 29.25 7.12
C LEU A 254 -8.38 29.48 5.84
N THR A 255 -7.74 29.24 4.70
CA THR A 255 -8.48 29.11 3.45
C THR A 255 -9.28 27.80 3.42
N ASP A 256 -10.20 27.71 2.47
CA ASP A 256 -10.71 26.44 1.98
C ASP A 256 -9.57 25.54 1.46
N VAL A 257 -9.87 24.24 1.39
CA VAL A 257 -8.96 23.26 0.80
C VAL A 257 -9.25 23.24 -0.70
N VAL A 258 -8.29 23.65 -1.49
CA VAL A 258 -8.33 23.55 -2.96
C VAL A 258 -7.07 22.81 -3.37
N ARG A 259 -7.21 21.81 -4.24
CA ARG A 259 -6.06 20.99 -4.69
C ARG A 259 -5.25 20.36 -3.55
N GLY A 260 -5.94 19.94 -2.49
CA GLY A 260 -5.36 19.18 -1.38
C GLY A 260 -4.46 19.98 -0.42
N HIS A 261 -4.49 21.31 -0.46
CA HIS A 261 -3.79 22.17 0.50
C HIS A 261 -4.59 23.42 0.84
N ARG A 262 -4.14 24.16 1.85
CA ARG A 262 -4.72 25.42 2.33
C ARG A 262 -3.64 26.35 2.85
N HIS A 263 -3.98 27.62 2.96
CA HIS A 263 -3.10 28.67 3.45
C HIS A 263 -3.63 29.27 4.76
N ILE A 264 -2.70 29.76 5.57
CA ILE A 264 -3.05 30.61 6.72
C ILE A 264 -3.05 32.04 6.20
N VAL A 265 -4.18 32.72 6.40
CA VAL A 265 -4.35 34.13 6.05
C VAL A 265 -4.42 34.92 7.35
N LYS A 266 -3.58 35.94 7.47
CA LYS A 266 -3.58 36.87 8.60
C LYS A 266 -3.83 38.27 8.10
N ARG A 267 -4.55 39.06 8.90
CA ARG A 267 -4.69 40.50 8.72
C ARG A 267 -4.08 41.20 9.92
N ASP A 268 -3.13 42.09 9.66
CA ASP A 268 -2.53 42.90 10.71
C ASP A 268 -3.48 44.03 11.16
N ALA A 269 -3.14 44.68 12.28
CA ALA A 269 -3.91 45.82 12.80
C ALA A 269 -3.86 47.07 11.89
N ASN A 270 -2.95 47.10 10.91
CA ASN A 270 -2.84 48.17 9.91
C ASN A 270 -3.69 47.89 8.66
N GLY A 271 -4.36 46.72 8.61
CA GLY A 271 -5.22 46.29 7.51
C GLY A 271 -4.52 45.54 6.38
N ASN A 272 -3.22 45.22 6.50
CA ASN A 272 -2.50 44.43 5.51
C ASN A 272 -2.79 42.93 5.67
N PHE A 273 -2.95 42.25 4.53
CA PHE A 273 -3.11 40.81 4.50
C PHE A 273 -1.75 40.13 4.25
N GLU A 274 -1.45 39.11 5.05
CA GLU A 274 -0.32 38.22 4.85
C GLU A 274 -0.87 36.81 4.62
N ILE A 275 -0.59 36.26 3.44
CA ILE A 275 -0.89 34.85 3.12
C ILE A 275 0.41 34.07 3.27
N LEU A 276 0.41 33.15 4.23
CA LEU A 276 1.56 32.30 4.48
C LEU A 276 1.67 31.20 3.41
N SER A 277 2.87 30.64 3.27
CA SER A 277 3.09 29.46 2.45
C SER A 277 2.10 28.33 2.82
N PRO A 278 1.74 27.48 1.85
CA PRO A 278 0.76 26.42 2.08
C PRO A 278 1.22 25.53 3.22
N GLU A 279 0.26 24.97 3.96
CA GLU A 279 0.58 24.00 5.02
C GLU A 279 1.51 22.91 4.46
N PRO A 280 2.57 22.54 5.21
CA PRO A 280 3.50 21.53 4.73
C PRO A 280 2.74 20.23 4.50
N LEU A 281 3.19 19.47 3.50
CA LEU A 281 2.67 18.12 3.28
C LEU A 281 2.66 17.34 4.59
N ARG A 282 1.52 16.74 4.88
CA ARG A 282 1.26 15.99 6.11
C ARG A 282 0.92 14.54 5.82
N ALA A 283 1.23 13.68 6.77
CA ALA A 283 0.84 12.28 6.75
C ALA A 283 -0.19 12.05 7.86
N ARG A 284 -1.46 12.00 7.49
CA ARG A 284 -2.58 11.80 8.41
C ARG A 284 -2.48 10.41 9.03
N ILE A 285 -2.73 10.30 10.34
CA ILE A 285 -2.81 9.03 11.06
C ILE A 285 -4.29 8.67 11.21
N PRO A 286 -4.85 7.90 10.25
CA PRO A 286 -6.26 7.53 10.28
C PRO A 286 -6.51 6.43 11.32
N SER A 287 -7.61 6.55 12.05
CA SER A 287 -8.23 5.50 12.86
C SER A 287 -9.53 5.11 12.18
N TYR A 288 -9.59 3.89 11.66
CA TYR A 288 -10.75 3.38 10.94
C TYR A 288 -11.73 2.69 11.90
N GLY A 289 -13.03 2.82 11.60
CA GLY A 289 -14.09 2.10 12.29
C GLY A 289 -14.52 0.84 11.55
N GLU A 290 -15.20 -0.07 12.23
CA GLU A 290 -15.93 -1.16 11.59
C GLU A 290 -17.24 -0.64 11.01
N ILE A 291 -17.59 -1.02 9.78
CA ILE A 291 -18.77 -0.51 9.08
C ILE A 291 -19.90 -1.55 9.05
N GLU A 292 -21.11 -1.11 9.39
CA GLU A 292 -22.35 -1.86 9.19
C GLU A 292 -23.31 -1.06 8.31
N PHE A 293 -24.06 -1.77 7.46
CA PHE A 293 -25.00 -1.14 6.52
C PHE A 293 -26.44 -1.44 6.92
N TYR A 294 -27.31 -0.49 6.66
CA TYR A 294 -28.74 -0.63 6.91
C TYR A 294 -29.53 -0.40 5.62
N ASP A 295 -30.55 -1.23 5.40
CA ASP A 295 -31.44 -1.09 4.26
C ASP A 295 -32.43 0.06 4.44
N ARG A 296 -33.23 0.33 3.40
CA ARG A 296 -34.27 1.37 3.40
C ARG A 296 -35.29 1.26 4.54
N GLY A 297 -35.47 0.07 5.10
CA GLY A 297 -36.36 -0.21 6.22
C GLY A 297 -35.69 -0.10 7.59
N GLY A 298 -34.37 0.18 7.62
CA GLY A 298 -33.59 0.24 8.85
C GLY A 298 -33.17 -1.12 9.38
N ASN A 299 -33.21 -2.18 8.57
CA ASN A 299 -32.71 -3.50 8.96
C ASN A 299 -31.22 -3.63 8.64
N ASN A 300 -30.47 -4.28 9.53
CA ASN A 300 -29.04 -4.53 9.35
C ASN A 300 -28.79 -5.44 8.14
N LYS A 301 -27.75 -5.10 7.36
CA LYS A 301 -27.24 -5.83 6.21
C LYS A 301 -25.71 -5.88 6.27
N GLU A 302 -25.16 -7.00 5.86
CA GLU A 302 -23.71 -7.17 5.72
C GLU A 302 -23.07 -6.24 4.68
N ALA A 303 -23.86 -5.64 3.77
CA ALA A 303 -23.35 -4.75 2.73
C ALA A 303 -24.41 -3.75 2.24
N GLY A 304 -23.98 -2.52 1.94
CA GLY A 304 -24.80 -1.46 1.34
C GLY A 304 -25.15 -1.76 -0.11
N VAL A 305 -26.07 -1.01 -0.72
CA VAL A 305 -26.57 -1.26 -2.09
C VAL A 305 -25.40 -1.33 -3.10
N ASP A 306 -25.41 -2.30 -4.01
CA ASP A 306 -24.43 -2.45 -5.10
C ASP A 306 -24.95 -1.74 -6.36
N ILE A 307 -24.19 -0.79 -6.90
CA ILE A 307 -24.59 0.11 -7.99
C ILE A 307 -23.50 0.16 -9.08
N GLY A 308 -23.09 -1.00 -9.57
CA GLY A 308 -22.07 -1.03 -10.63
C GLY A 308 -21.16 -2.22 -10.56
N ALA A 309 -21.59 -3.27 -9.85
CA ALA A 309 -20.82 -4.47 -9.61
C ALA A 309 -19.54 -4.15 -8.81
N GLU A 310 -19.63 -3.21 -7.87
CA GLU A 310 -18.49 -2.79 -7.04
C GLU A 310 -18.03 -3.88 -6.06
N ARG A 311 -18.85 -4.92 -5.88
CA ARG A 311 -18.51 -6.11 -5.09
C ARG A 311 -17.73 -7.16 -5.89
N LEU A 312 -17.67 -7.05 -7.22
CA LEU A 312 -16.92 -7.98 -8.09
C LEU A 312 -15.40 -8.05 -7.87
N PRO A 313 -14.67 -7.01 -7.41
CA PRO A 313 -13.23 -7.11 -7.19
C PRO A 313 -12.83 -7.93 -5.94
N GLY A 314 -13.74 -8.72 -5.37
CA GLY A 314 -13.51 -9.53 -4.17
C GLY A 314 -12.82 -10.89 -4.42
N GLY A 315 -11.59 -10.92 -4.94
CA GLY A 315 -10.85 -12.18 -5.17
C GLY A 315 -10.43 -12.93 -3.89
N TYR A 316 -9.62 -13.98 -4.00
CA TYR A 316 -9.24 -14.87 -2.88
C TYR A 316 -8.45 -14.24 -1.70
N GLY A 317 -8.15 -12.94 -1.73
CA GLY A 317 -7.46 -12.24 -0.64
C GLY A 317 -6.12 -12.89 -0.25
N SER A 318 -5.78 -12.84 1.05
CA SER A 318 -4.57 -13.39 1.67
C SER A 318 -4.65 -14.88 2.04
N ALA A 319 -5.60 -15.62 1.46
CA ALA A 319 -5.82 -17.04 1.73
C ALA A 319 -4.58 -17.93 1.54
N GLY A 320 -3.60 -17.51 0.72
CA GLY A 320 -2.32 -18.20 0.56
C GLY A 320 -2.48 -19.69 0.25
N ILE A 321 -1.78 -20.56 0.99
CA ILE A 321 -1.81 -22.02 0.75
C ILE A 321 -3.21 -22.62 0.97
N SER A 322 -4.02 -22.07 1.87
CA SER A 322 -5.39 -22.58 2.11
C SER A 322 -6.24 -22.56 0.84
N ARG A 323 -5.99 -21.60 -0.06
CA ARG A 323 -6.62 -21.52 -1.39
C ARG A 323 -6.12 -22.64 -2.30
N VAL A 324 -4.81 -22.89 -2.33
CA VAL A 324 -4.19 -23.94 -3.15
C VAL A 324 -4.77 -25.31 -2.83
N ILE A 325 -5.06 -25.58 -1.55
CA ILE A 325 -5.65 -26.83 -1.07
C ILE A 325 -7.19 -26.82 -1.01
N GLY A 326 -7.84 -25.75 -1.47
CA GLY A 326 -9.31 -25.65 -1.56
C GLY A 326 -10.04 -25.54 -0.23
N LEU A 327 -9.35 -25.16 0.86
CA LEU A 327 -9.95 -24.98 2.18
C LEU A 327 -10.54 -23.59 2.40
N SER A 328 -10.14 -22.60 1.59
CA SER A 328 -10.69 -21.24 1.64
C SER A 328 -11.41 -20.90 0.33
N GLY A 329 -12.63 -20.38 0.47
CA GLY A 329 -13.54 -20.01 -0.63
C GLY A 329 -14.08 -18.58 -0.54
N GLY A 330 -13.60 -17.78 0.42
CA GLY A 330 -14.13 -16.45 0.68
C GLY A 330 -13.60 -15.39 -0.28
N SER A 331 -14.49 -14.54 -0.79
CA SER A 331 -14.13 -13.31 -1.47
C SER A 331 -13.50 -12.31 -0.50
N ARG A 332 -12.53 -11.53 -0.97
CA ARG A 332 -12.04 -10.32 -0.30
C ARG A 332 -13.27 -9.42 -0.14
N LYS A 333 -13.80 -9.32 1.09
CA LYS A 333 -14.96 -8.46 1.37
C LYS A 333 -14.51 -7.02 1.20
N ILE A 334 -14.71 -6.46 0.01
CA ILE A 334 -14.65 -5.01 -0.18
C ILE A 334 -15.86 -4.47 0.55
N GLN A 335 -15.64 -3.84 1.70
CA GLN A 335 -16.68 -3.18 2.49
C GLN A 335 -17.05 -1.84 1.83
N HIS A 336 -17.53 -1.93 0.59
CA HIS A 336 -18.07 -0.82 -0.19
C HIS A 336 -19.55 -1.06 -0.41
N GLY A 337 -20.34 0.00 -0.24
CA GLY A 337 -21.76 -0.06 -0.53
C GLY A 337 -22.36 1.34 -0.53
N TYR A 338 -23.52 1.46 -1.16
CA TYR A 338 -24.27 2.70 -1.22
C TYR A 338 -25.40 2.72 -0.20
N VAL A 339 -25.61 3.90 0.38
CA VAL A 339 -26.72 4.21 1.29
C VAL A 339 -27.77 5.00 0.51
N GLU A 340 -29.01 4.49 0.49
CA GLU A 340 -30.14 5.12 -0.19
C GLU A 340 -30.68 6.31 0.60
N GLY A 341 -30.77 7.46 -0.05
CA GLY A 341 -31.20 8.71 0.56
C GLY A 341 -32.70 8.89 0.69
N GLY A 342 -33.10 9.67 1.71
CA GLY A 342 -34.49 9.88 2.07
C GLY A 342 -35.20 8.63 2.61
N THR A 343 -34.42 7.65 3.10
CA THR A 343 -34.91 6.40 3.72
C THR A 343 -34.30 6.22 5.12
N LEU A 344 -34.61 5.10 5.79
CA LEU A 344 -33.92 4.72 7.04
C LEU A 344 -32.54 4.08 6.79
N GLY A 345 -32.11 3.98 5.53
CA GLY A 345 -30.79 3.50 5.15
C GLY A 345 -29.68 4.38 5.73
N LYS A 346 -28.68 3.74 6.32
CA LYS A 346 -27.52 4.38 6.94
C LYS A 346 -26.29 3.48 6.86
N ALA A 347 -25.12 4.08 6.98
CA ALA A 347 -23.89 3.36 7.30
C ALA A 347 -23.46 3.76 8.71
N GLU A 348 -23.21 2.77 9.56
CA GLU A 348 -22.75 2.96 10.92
C GLU A 348 -21.29 2.56 11.02
N PHE A 349 -20.47 3.42 11.63
CA PHE A 349 -19.05 3.21 11.83
C PHE A 349 -18.76 3.14 13.31
N THR A 350 -18.30 1.98 13.79
CA THR A 350 -17.91 1.78 15.19
C THR A 350 -16.41 2.00 15.31
N PHE A 351 -16.02 3.10 15.96
CA PHE A 351 -14.63 3.43 16.24
C PHE A 351 -14.22 2.91 17.62
N GLN A 352 -12.99 2.41 17.72
CA GLN A 352 -12.39 1.88 18.95
C GLN A 352 -11.28 2.83 19.45
N ASN A 353 -11.02 2.82 20.76
CA ASN A 353 -9.98 3.64 21.41
C ASN A 353 -10.13 5.14 21.13
N VAL A 354 -11.36 5.67 21.28
CA VAL A 354 -11.67 7.09 21.19
C VAL A 354 -11.53 7.69 22.59
N THR A 355 -10.37 8.28 22.88
CA THR A 355 -10.08 8.88 24.19
C THR A 355 -9.55 10.31 24.06
N PRO A 356 -9.67 11.15 25.11
CA PRO A 356 -9.13 12.50 25.11
C PRO A 356 -7.61 12.56 24.86
N GLU A 357 -6.84 11.56 25.33
CA GLU A 357 -5.40 11.53 25.13
C GLU A 357 -5.02 11.29 23.66
N ARG A 358 -5.83 10.51 22.94
CA ARG A 358 -5.62 10.21 21.52
C ARG A 358 -6.11 11.33 20.61
N TYR A 359 -7.10 12.11 21.06
CA TYR A 359 -7.72 13.20 20.32
C TYR A 359 -7.67 14.52 21.12
N PRO A 360 -6.48 15.07 21.41
CA PRO A 360 -6.32 16.23 22.29
C PRO A 360 -6.93 17.53 21.72
N ASN A 361 -7.06 17.62 20.39
CA ASN A 361 -7.55 18.80 19.68
C ASN A 361 -9.00 18.62 19.18
N GLY A 362 -9.77 17.71 19.78
CA GLY A 362 -11.10 17.33 19.32
C GLY A 362 -11.11 16.22 18.26
N LEU A 363 -12.31 15.85 17.83
CA LEU A 363 -12.53 14.73 16.90
C LEU A 363 -12.56 15.23 15.46
N GLN A 364 -11.49 14.97 14.72
CA GLN A 364 -11.42 15.29 13.30
C GLN A 364 -11.87 14.09 12.48
N LEU A 365 -12.99 14.23 11.77
CA LEU A 365 -13.56 13.21 10.90
C LEU A 365 -13.28 13.58 9.45
N ASP A 366 -12.47 12.78 8.77
CA ASP A 366 -12.19 12.96 7.35
C ASP A 366 -13.08 12.01 6.53
N LEU A 367 -13.73 12.55 5.50
CA LEU A 367 -14.72 11.87 4.67
C LEU A 367 -14.31 11.90 3.20
N SER A 368 -14.18 10.71 2.60
CA SER A 368 -14.00 10.51 1.17
C SER A 368 -15.17 9.65 0.67
N LEU A 369 -16.27 10.33 0.38
CA LEU A 369 -17.54 9.71 0.01
C LEU A 369 -17.77 9.84 -1.50
N ARG A 370 -18.47 8.87 -2.07
CA ARG A 370 -18.94 8.94 -3.45
C ARG A 370 -20.41 9.34 -3.47
N ALA A 371 -20.79 10.11 -4.46
CA ALA A 371 -22.18 10.40 -4.72
C ALA A 371 -22.60 9.65 -6.00
N TYR A 372 -23.75 8.98 -5.95
CA TYR A 372 -24.35 8.36 -7.12
C TYR A 372 -25.74 8.93 -7.33
N ARG A 373 -25.95 9.46 -8.55
CA ARG A 373 -27.20 10.06 -8.94
C ARG A 373 -28.02 9.10 -9.79
N SER A 374 -29.20 8.73 -9.31
CA SER A 374 -30.10 7.85 -10.07
C SER A 374 -30.85 8.59 -11.18
N TYR A 375 -31.03 9.91 -11.05
CA TYR A 375 -31.60 10.78 -12.08
C TYR A 375 -30.84 12.11 -12.15
N LYS A 376 -30.72 12.65 -13.37
CA LYS A 376 -30.12 13.98 -13.63
C LYS A 376 -31.16 15.07 -13.38
N GLY A 377 -31.28 15.49 -12.12
CA GLY A 377 -32.02 16.70 -11.72
C GLY A 377 -31.13 17.94 -11.80
N ASP A 378 -31.09 18.72 -10.72
CA ASP A 378 -30.11 19.79 -10.53
C ASP A 378 -28.70 19.20 -10.39
N ILE A 379 -27.82 19.44 -11.35
CA ILE A 379 -26.44 18.92 -11.40
C ILE A 379 -25.47 19.83 -10.64
N GLU A 380 -25.84 21.09 -10.39
CA GLU A 380 -25.00 22.09 -9.74
C GLU A 380 -24.99 21.88 -8.21
N SER A 381 -26.13 21.55 -7.61
CA SER A 381 -26.20 21.24 -6.18
C SER A 381 -25.58 19.88 -5.88
N GLY A 382 -24.58 19.81 -5.00
CA GLY A 382 -24.01 18.54 -4.50
C GLY A 382 -24.99 17.72 -3.65
N ILE A 383 -24.73 16.42 -3.50
CA ILE A 383 -25.58 15.54 -2.69
C ILE A 383 -25.33 15.80 -1.20
N ARG A 384 -26.39 15.96 -0.42
CA ARG A 384 -26.31 16.26 1.00
C ARG A 384 -26.24 14.99 1.84
N GLY A 385 -25.24 14.95 2.70
CA GLY A 385 -25.07 13.95 3.75
C GLY A 385 -25.33 14.53 5.14
N SER A 386 -25.50 13.65 6.12
CA SER A 386 -25.46 14.02 7.54
C SER A 386 -24.58 13.04 8.31
N VAL A 387 -23.84 13.58 9.28
CA VAL A 387 -23.07 12.85 10.28
C VAL A 387 -23.76 12.98 11.62
N THR A 388 -23.90 11.88 12.35
CA THR A 388 -24.43 11.86 13.71
C THR A 388 -23.54 11.00 14.59
N MET A 389 -23.17 11.49 15.78
CA MET A 389 -22.45 10.72 16.78
C MET A 389 -23.46 10.04 17.72
N LYS A 390 -23.26 8.77 18.02
CA LYS A 390 -24.17 7.97 18.84
C LYS A 390 -23.40 7.13 19.84
N HIS A 391 -23.96 6.96 21.03
CA HIS A 391 -23.45 6.00 22.00
C HIS A 391 -23.73 4.55 21.52
N PRO A 392 -22.77 3.61 21.60
CA PRO A 392 -22.93 2.24 21.10
C PRO A 392 -24.14 1.48 21.68
N THR A 393 -24.38 1.60 22.99
CA THR A 393 -25.44 0.86 23.71
C THR A 393 -26.60 1.72 24.24
N LYS A 394 -26.35 2.96 24.65
CA LYS A 394 -27.36 3.87 25.21
C LYS A 394 -28.05 4.66 24.10
N ASP A 395 -29.30 5.07 24.33
CA ASP A 395 -30.07 5.90 23.39
C ASP A 395 -29.72 7.38 23.56
N ILE A 396 -28.45 7.69 23.26
CA ILE A 396 -27.87 9.03 23.30
C ILE A 396 -27.27 9.32 21.92
N GLU A 397 -27.69 10.40 21.28
CA GLU A 397 -27.20 10.81 19.96
C GLU A 397 -27.03 12.33 19.84
N SER A 398 -26.05 12.77 19.07
CA SER A 398 -25.85 14.19 18.76
C SER A 398 -26.88 14.67 17.74
N ASN A 399 -27.06 15.99 17.64
CA ASN A 399 -27.76 16.55 16.50
C ASN A 399 -26.99 16.25 15.19
N PRO A 400 -27.70 16.07 14.06
CA PRO A 400 -27.06 15.78 12.79
C PRO A 400 -26.29 17.00 12.26
N LYS A 401 -25.02 16.81 11.93
CA LYS A 401 -24.20 17.80 11.23
C LYS A 401 -24.30 17.54 9.73
N ASN A 402 -24.95 18.44 9.01
CA ASN A 402 -25.16 18.32 7.58
C ASN A 402 -23.92 18.80 6.81
N PHE A 403 -23.61 18.11 5.71
CA PHE A 403 -22.52 18.46 4.81
C PHE A 403 -22.92 18.15 3.37
N VAL A 404 -22.21 18.75 2.41
CA VAL A 404 -22.38 18.48 0.98
C VAL A 404 -21.19 17.63 0.54
N ILE A 405 -21.44 16.53 -0.16
CA ILE A 405 -20.40 15.57 -0.55
C ILE A 405 -19.56 16.15 -1.69
N ASN A 406 -18.25 16.15 -1.49
CA ASN A 406 -17.27 16.40 -2.53
C ASN A 406 -16.62 15.10 -3.00
N GLU A 407 -16.93 14.64 -4.22
CA GLU A 407 -16.50 13.32 -4.72
C GLU A 407 -14.98 13.21 -4.97
N TYR A 408 -14.30 14.34 -5.19
CA TYR A 408 -12.91 14.37 -5.65
C TYR A 408 -11.93 14.84 -4.58
N GLU A 409 -12.42 15.30 -3.43
CA GLU A 409 -11.61 15.80 -2.33
C GLU A 409 -11.98 15.07 -1.03
N VAL A 410 -11.15 15.25 0.00
CA VAL A 410 -11.45 14.72 1.34
C VAL A 410 -12.08 15.84 2.15
N ASP A 411 -13.33 15.67 2.55
CA ASP A 411 -14.04 16.61 3.40
C ASP A 411 -13.55 16.44 4.85
N GLU A 412 -12.91 17.46 5.42
CA GLU A 412 -12.41 17.46 6.80
C GLU A 412 -13.45 18.10 7.72
N LEU A 413 -14.16 17.28 8.50
CA LEU A 413 -15.19 17.72 9.44
C LEU A 413 -14.63 17.75 10.86
N ASN A 414 -14.54 18.94 11.45
CA ASN A 414 -14.27 19.06 12.88
C ASN A 414 -15.56 18.75 13.66
N LEU A 415 -15.54 17.72 14.51
CA LEU A 415 -16.62 17.39 15.42
C LEU A 415 -16.29 17.99 16.78
N ASP A 416 -17.12 18.95 17.19
CA ASP A 416 -16.96 19.67 18.44
C ASP A 416 -17.09 18.69 19.63
N THR A 417 -16.28 18.90 20.67
CA THR A 417 -16.32 18.05 21.87
C THR A 417 -17.59 18.27 22.70
N GLU A 418 -18.15 19.47 22.62
CA GLU A 418 -19.44 19.82 23.23
C GLU A 418 -20.47 19.98 22.12
N VAL A 419 -21.51 19.15 22.14
CA VAL A 419 -22.54 19.12 21.12
C VAL A 419 -23.92 19.04 21.72
N GLN A 420 -24.88 19.74 21.14
CA GLN A 420 -26.28 19.51 21.45
C GLN A 420 -26.71 18.15 20.91
N GLY A 421 -27.40 17.39 21.75
CA GLY A 421 -27.95 16.11 21.36
C GLY A 421 -29.15 15.71 22.20
N THR A 422 -29.62 14.50 21.94
CA THR A 422 -30.76 13.91 22.62
C THR A 422 -30.27 12.76 23.49
N ASP A 423 -30.66 12.77 24.76
CA ASP A 423 -30.43 11.70 25.72
C ASP A 423 -31.81 11.23 26.22
N ASN A 424 -32.18 9.98 25.89
CA ASN A 424 -33.47 9.40 26.28
C ASN A 424 -34.67 10.34 25.99
N ASN A 425 -34.70 10.90 24.78
CA ASN A 425 -35.73 11.84 24.30
C ASN A 425 -35.73 13.25 24.96
N LYS A 426 -34.65 13.63 25.66
CA LYS A 426 -34.46 15.00 26.18
C LYS A 426 -33.25 15.67 25.53
N THR A 427 -33.44 16.90 25.05
CA THR A 427 -32.35 17.69 24.48
C THR A 427 -31.47 18.26 25.60
N ARG A 428 -30.16 18.01 25.53
CA ARG A 428 -29.15 18.62 26.40
C ARG A 428 -27.83 18.79 25.66
N ASP A 429 -26.95 19.62 26.21
CA ASP A 429 -25.55 19.66 25.79
C ASP A 429 -24.84 18.39 26.30
N LEU A 430 -24.16 17.71 25.38
CA LEU A 430 -23.46 16.46 25.59
C LEU A 430 -21.96 16.68 25.39
N ASN A 431 -21.15 16.09 26.25
CA ASN A 431 -19.73 15.98 26.01
C ASN A 431 -19.45 14.67 25.26
N VAL A 432 -18.74 14.72 24.13
CA VAL A 432 -18.51 13.53 23.31
C VAL A 432 -17.77 12.42 24.08
N PHE A 433 -16.73 12.76 24.83
CA PHE A 433 -15.92 11.76 25.54
C PHE A 433 -16.59 11.22 26.81
N GLU A 434 -17.47 12.00 27.45
CA GLU A 434 -18.14 11.58 28.69
C GLU A 434 -19.51 10.93 28.45
N ASP A 435 -20.28 11.43 27.48
CA ASP A 435 -21.68 11.02 27.25
C ASP A 435 -21.86 10.10 26.03
N LEU A 436 -21.06 10.25 24.96
CA LEU A 436 -21.24 9.49 23.70
C LEU A 436 -20.26 8.34 23.53
N VAL A 437 -19.09 8.41 24.17
CA VAL A 437 -18.10 7.32 24.19
C VAL A 437 -18.44 6.34 25.32
N ASP A 438 -18.39 5.03 25.05
CA ASP A 438 -18.62 4.01 26.07
C ASP A 438 -17.40 3.80 27.01
N GLU A 439 -17.57 3.00 28.06
CA GLU A 439 -16.50 2.67 29.01
C GLU A 439 -15.30 1.95 28.36
N ASN A 440 -15.48 1.37 27.17
CA ASN A 440 -14.45 0.70 26.38
C ASN A 440 -13.78 1.65 25.37
N GLY A 441 -14.15 2.93 25.33
CA GLY A 441 -13.63 3.89 24.37
C GLY A 441 -14.25 3.76 22.96
N GLN A 442 -15.47 3.26 22.84
CA GLN A 442 -16.17 3.07 21.57
C GLN A 442 -17.12 4.24 21.27
N LEU A 443 -17.09 4.70 20.02
CA LEU A 443 -17.97 5.75 19.49
C LEU A 443 -18.59 5.28 18.18
N LEU A 444 -19.90 5.49 18.01
CA LEU A 444 -20.60 5.15 16.79
C LEU A 444 -20.87 6.41 15.97
N ILE A 445 -20.44 6.42 14.70
CA ILE A 445 -20.70 7.52 13.76
C ILE A 445 -21.64 7.02 12.68
N VAL A 446 -22.78 7.69 12.53
CA VAL A 446 -23.81 7.36 11.56
C VAL A 446 -23.73 8.32 10.39
N ILE A 447 -23.65 7.78 9.18
CA ILE A 447 -23.71 8.54 7.91
C ILE A 447 -25.01 8.20 7.20
N LYS A 448 -25.76 9.25 6.82
CA LYS A 448 -27.01 9.16 6.06
C LYS A 448 -26.98 10.06 4.83
N CYS A 449 -27.60 9.58 3.76
CA CYS A 449 -27.93 10.40 2.59
C CYS A 449 -29.27 11.12 2.83
N LEU A 450 -29.30 12.44 2.71
CA LEU A 450 -30.51 13.23 2.96
C LEU A 450 -31.39 13.34 1.70
N ASP A 451 -30.78 13.30 0.52
CA ASP A 451 -31.50 13.53 -0.74
C ASP A 451 -32.21 12.26 -1.23
N ARG A 452 -33.54 12.38 -1.38
CA ARG A 452 -34.40 11.24 -1.75
C ARG A 452 -34.02 10.66 -3.11
N SER A 453 -33.99 9.34 -3.19
CA SER A 453 -33.66 8.58 -4.41
C SER A 453 -32.24 8.82 -4.94
N GLN A 454 -31.36 9.42 -4.15
CA GLN A 454 -29.93 9.52 -4.44
C GLN A 454 -29.15 8.60 -3.51
N TYR A 455 -27.89 8.33 -3.84
CA TYR A 455 -27.10 7.33 -3.14
C TYR A 455 -25.75 7.88 -2.72
N VAL A 456 -25.32 7.54 -1.51
CA VAL A 456 -24.00 7.89 -0.99
C VAL A 456 -23.18 6.62 -0.85
N GLY A 457 -22.13 6.52 -1.65
CA GLY A 457 -21.15 5.44 -1.62
C GLY A 457 -20.18 5.64 -0.48
N VAL A 458 -20.14 4.66 0.41
CA VAL A 458 -19.29 4.64 1.60
C VAL A 458 -18.37 3.43 1.53
N THR A 459 -17.16 3.59 2.05
CA THR A 459 -16.22 2.48 2.29
C THR A 459 -15.70 2.55 3.70
N GLN A 460 -15.27 1.43 4.27
CA GLN A 460 -14.57 1.42 5.56
C GLN A 460 -13.40 2.41 5.57
N SER A 461 -12.66 2.51 4.47
CA SER A 461 -11.51 3.41 4.32
C SER A 461 -11.86 4.87 4.02
N GLY A 462 -13.11 5.13 3.63
CA GLY A 462 -13.56 6.46 3.23
C GLY A 462 -13.98 7.32 4.41
N VAL A 463 -14.05 6.76 5.62
CA VAL A 463 -14.51 7.46 6.82
C VAL A 463 -13.58 7.09 7.95
N TYR A 464 -12.79 8.05 8.43
CA TYR A 464 -11.84 7.79 9.50
C TYR A 464 -11.69 8.98 10.44
N LEU A 465 -11.38 8.67 11.70
CA LEU A 465 -11.01 9.67 12.68
C LEU A 465 -9.50 9.93 12.58
N ARG A 466 -9.11 11.18 12.40
CA ARG A 466 -7.70 11.59 12.36
C ARG A 466 -7.16 11.76 13.78
N ALA A 467 -6.37 10.80 14.24
CA ALA A 467 -5.77 10.80 15.58
C ALA A 467 -4.56 11.73 15.70
N GLY A 468 -3.95 12.08 14.57
CA GLY A 468 -2.78 12.95 14.54
C GLY A 468 -2.15 12.99 13.16
N GLU A 469 -0.98 13.62 13.08
CA GLU A 469 -0.26 13.85 11.84
C GLU A 469 1.24 13.62 12.04
N ASN A 470 1.87 12.98 11.05
CA ASN A 470 3.32 12.84 10.96
C ASN A 470 3.87 13.77 9.88
N PRO A 471 5.15 14.18 10.00
CA PRO A 471 5.78 15.00 8.99
C PRO A 471 6.01 14.21 7.70
N PHE A 472 5.83 14.86 6.54
CA PHE A 472 5.95 14.23 5.23
C PHE A 472 7.29 13.51 5.00
N TRP A 473 8.42 14.09 5.42
CA TRP A 473 9.75 13.47 5.21
C TRP A 473 9.87 12.09 5.89
N TRP A 474 9.22 11.91 7.04
CA TRP A 474 9.24 10.65 7.77
C TRP A 474 8.41 9.59 7.04
N ASN A 475 7.23 9.98 6.57
CA ASN A 475 6.38 9.10 5.79
C ASN A 475 7.02 8.73 4.44
N LEU A 476 7.67 9.69 3.77
CA LEU A 476 8.47 9.44 2.57
C LEU A 476 9.59 8.45 2.87
N THR A 477 10.30 8.58 3.99
CA THR A 477 11.34 7.61 4.41
C THR A 477 10.76 6.20 4.55
N LYS A 478 9.58 6.03 5.16
CA LYS A 478 8.90 4.72 5.25
C LYS A 478 8.60 4.13 3.87
N ALA A 479 8.17 4.96 2.91
CA ALA A 479 7.96 4.53 1.52
C ALA A 479 9.27 4.03 0.87
N TYR A 480 10.38 4.74 1.07
CA TYR A 480 11.70 4.32 0.60
C TYR A 480 12.19 3.03 1.27
N VAL A 481 11.85 2.80 2.54
CA VAL A 481 12.13 1.52 3.21
C VAL A 481 11.34 0.38 2.56
N SER A 482 10.07 0.60 2.17
CA SER A 482 9.31 -0.41 1.41
C SER A 482 9.99 -0.75 0.07
N ILE A 483 10.45 0.26 -0.67
CA ILE A 483 11.21 0.07 -1.92
C ILE A 483 12.51 -0.71 -1.66
N TRP A 484 13.22 -0.39 -0.58
CA TRP A 484 14.44 -1.11 -0.18
C TRP A 484 14.15 -2.60 0.14
N LEU A 485 13.03 -2.91 0.78
CA LEU A 485 12.60 -4.29 1.06
C LEU A 485 12.28 -5.08 -0.22
N GLN A 486 11.60 -4.45 -1.20
CA GLN A 486 11.37 -5.06 -2.52
C GLN A 486 12.70 -5.34 -3.23
N MET A 487 13.60 -4.36 -3.22
CA MET A 487 14.93 -4.49 -3.81
C MET A 487 15.76 -5.59 -3.14
N ALA A 488 15.78 -5.68 -1.81
CA ALA A 488 16.49 -6.73 -1.08
C ALA A 488 16.00 -8.13 -1.48
N MET A 489 14.71 -8.27 -1.73
CA MET A 489 14.10 -9.51 -2.19
C MET A 489 14.53 -9.86 -3.62
N VAL A 490 14.50 -8.89 -4.55
CA VAL A 490 15.01 -9.09 -5.93
C VAL A 490 16.49 -9.47 -5.91
N VAL A 491 17.30 -8.82 -5.06
CA VAL A 491 18.71 -9.19 -4.85
C VAL A 491 18.83 -10.63 -4.37
N ALA A 492 18.01 -11.06 -3.42
CA ALA A 492 18.07 -12.42 -2.87
C ALA A 492 17.77 -13.48 -3.94
N PHE A 493 16.69 -13.32 -4.70
CA PHE A 493 16.36 -14.22 -5.82
C PHE A 493 17.40 -14.17 -6.94
N GLY A 494 17.90 -12.98 -7.28
CA GLY A 494 18.91 -12.83 -8.31
C GLY A 494 20.24 -13.48 -7.92
N VAL A 495 20.69 -13.32 -6.66
CA VAL A 495 21.86 -14.03 -6.15
C VAL A 495 21.62 -15.54 -6.16
N MET A 496 20.44 -16.00 -5.75
CA MET A 496 20.06 -17.42 -5.78
C MET A 496 20.17 -18.02 -7.17
N PHE A 497 19.51 -17.45 -8.17
CA PHE A 497 19.60 -17.93 -9.55
C PHE A 497 21.03 -17.85 -10.10
N SER A 498 21.79 -16.84 -9.72
CA SER A 498 23.18 -16.67 -10.14
C SER A 498 24.13 -17.78 -9.64
N THR A 499 23.73 -18.56 -8.63
CA THR A 499 24.55 -19.65 -8.08
C THR A 499 24.63 -20.88 -9.01
N PHE A 500 23.59 -21.12 -9.82
CA PHE A 500 23.51 -22.30 -10.70
C PHE A 500 23.21 -21.99 -12.17
N LEU A 501 22.77 -20.78 -12.52
CA LEU A 501 22.50 -20.37 -13.90
C LEU A 501 23.64 -19.52 -14.47
N SER A 502 23.68 -19.41 -15.81
CA SER A 502 24.52 -18.41 -16.47
C SER A 502 23.92 -17.01 -16.29
N GLY A 503 24.72 -15.95 -16.44
CA GLY A 503 24.27 -14.56 -16.21
C GLY A 503 22.97 -14.18 -16.95
N PRO A 504 22.86 -14.41 -18.27
CA PRO A 504 21.63 -14.12 -19.00
C PRO A 504 20.43 -14.96 -18.54
N VAL A 505 20.63 -16.25 -18.23
CA VAL A 505 19.55 -17.14 -17.81
C VAL A 505 19.09 -16.80 -16.38
N ALA A 506 20.02 -16.45 -15.49
CA ALA A 506 19.72 -15.96 -14.15
C ALA A 506 18.91 -14.65 -14.20
N MET A 507 19.24 -13.76 -15.13
CA MET A 507 18.50 -12.51 -15.34
C MET A 507 17.07 -12.78 -15.75
N VAL A 508 16.84 -13.61 -16.77
CA VAL A 508 15.50 -13.96 -17.26
C VAL A 508 14.68 -14.66 -16.16
N ALA A 509 15.30 -15.58 -15.41
CA ALA A 509 14.63 -16.26 -14.29
C ALA A 509 14.24 -15.28 -13.18
N THR A 510 15.14 -14.36 -12.81
CA THR A 510 14.86 -13.32 -11.81
C THR A 510 13.76 -12.39 -12.30
N PHE A 511 13.82 -11.95 -13.56
CA PHE A 511 12.81 -11.11 -14.19
C PHE A 511 11.43 -11.77 -14.20
N ALA A 512 11.34 -13.05 -14.58
CA ALA A 512 10.10 -13.81 -14.55
C ALA A 512 9.53 -13.91 -13.12
N CYS A 513 10.38 -14.11 -12.11
CA CYS A 513 9.93 -14.11 -10.71
C CYS A 513 9.41 -12.74 -10.26
N VAL A 514 10.08 -11.65 -10.65
CA VAL A 514 9.61 -10.28 -10.37
C VAL A 514 8.26 -10.04 -11.05
N LEU A 515 8.13 -10.34 -12.34
CA LEU A 515 6.89 -10.17 -13.08
C LEU A 515 5.73 -10.98 -12.48
N LEU A 516 5.94 -12.25 -12.18
CA LEU A 516 4.94 -13.09 -11.52
C LEU A 516 4.56 -12.54 -10.13
N GLY A 517 5.54 -12.02 -9.39
CA GLY A 517 5.29 -11.33 -8.13
C GLY A 517 4.37 -10.11 -8.30
N PHE A 518 4.60 -9.28 -9.32
CA PHE A 518 3.74 -8.13 -9.68
C PHE A 518 2.34 -8.53 -10.18
N SER A 519 2.21 -9.69 -10.82
CA SER A 519 0.93 -10.18 -11.33
C SER A 519 0.20 -11.12 -10.37
N ALA A 520 0.73 -11.35 -9.16
CA ALA A 520 0.21 -12.35 -8.22
C ALA A 520 -1.27 -12.11 -7.86
N GLU A 521 -1.65 -10.87 -7.53
CA GLU A 521 -3.06 -10.55 -7.19
C GLU A 521 -4.00 -10.78 -8.37
N GLN A 522 -3.58 -10.43 -9.59
CA GLN A 522 -4.37 -10.68 -10.79
C GLN A 522 -4.56 -12.18 -11.06
N VAL A 523 -3.55 -13.00 -10.78
CA VAL A 523 -3.66 -14.48 -10.88
C VAL A 523 -4.67 -15.00 -9.85
N TYR A 524 -4.64 -14.46 -8.61
CA TYR A 524 -5.57 -14.85 -7.55
C TYR A 524 -7.03 -14.47 -7.87
N ASP A 525 -7.25 -13.26 -8.40
CA ASP A 525 -8.56 -12.78 -8.82
C ASP A 525 -9.09 -13.61 -9.99
N THR A 526 -8.24 -13.89 -10.98
CA THR A 526 -8.59 -14.75 -12.12
C THR A 526 -9.01 -16.15 -11.65
N ARG A 527 -8.25 -16.74 -10.72
CA ARG A 527 -8.61 -18.04 -10.13
C ARG A 527 -9.97 -17.96 -9.43
N HIS A 528 -10.23 -16.88 -8.68
CA HIS A 528 -11.52 -16.68 -8.00
C HIS A 528 -12.69 -16.59 -8.98
N PHE A 529 -12.52 -15.90 -10.10
CA PHE A 529 -13.57 -15.81 -11.12
C PHE A 529 -13.86 -17.17 -11.77
N ILE A 530 -12.83 -17.98 -12.02
CA ILE A 530 -12.97 -19.36 -12.53
C ILE A 530 -13.74 -20.23 -11.52
N ASP A 531 -13.33 -20.21 -10.25
CA ASP A 531 -13.90 -21.07 -9.21
C ASP A 531 -15.34 -20.64 -8.84
N SER A 532 -15.66 -19.34 -8.94
CA SER A 532 -17.00 -18.80 -8.68
C SER A 532 -17.94 -18.85 -9.89
N GLY A 533 -17.47 -19.34 -11.05
CA GLY A 533 -18.25 -19.37 -12.29
C GLY A 533 -18.63 -17.98 -12.82
N ILE A 534 -17.91 -16.93 -12.44
CA ILE A 534 -18.15 -15.56 -12.91
C ILE A 534 -17.54 -15.44 -14.31
N GLU A 535 -18.36 -15.15 -15.32
CA GLU A 535 -17.93 -15.01 -16.71
C GLU A 535 -17.19 -13.69 -16.94
N ARG A 536 -15.95 -13.64 -16.48
CA ARG A 536 -14.97 -12.61 -16.79
C ARG A 536 -13.82 -13.32 -17.46
N GLY A 537 -13.60 -13.07 -18.74
CA GLY A 537 -12.44 -13.62 -19.45
C GLY A 537 -11.18 -13.39 -18.61
N GLY A 538 -10.32 -14.40 -18.53
CA GLY A 538 -9.21 -14.34 -17.57
C GLY A 538 -8.10 -15.35 -17.78
N GLY A 539 -8.38 -16.43 -18.50
CA GLY A 539 -7.35 -17.34 -18.95
C GLY A 539 -6.37 -16.69 -19.95
N PRO A 540 -5.08 -17.02 -19.94
CA PRO A 540 -4.12 -16.49 -20.93
C PRO A 540 -4.50 -16.82 -22.38
N ILE A 541 -5.00 -18.02 -22.65
CA ILE A 541 -5.41 -18.46 -23.99
C ILE A 541 -6.72 -17.78 -24.39
N GLU A 542 -7.71 -17.75 -23.50
CA GLU A 542 -8.96 -17.02 -23.71
C GLU A 542 -8.68 -15.53 -24.00
N SER A 543 -7.83 -14.89 -23.21
CA SER A 543 -7.44 -13.48 -23.39
C SER A 543 -6.77 -13.24 -24.74
N MET A 544 -5.90 -14.15 -25.18
CA MET A 544 -5.27 -14.09 -26.50
C MET A 544 -6.30 -14.23 -27.63
N VAL A 545 -7.23 -15.19 -27.53
CA VAL A 545 -8.31 -15.38 -28.52
C VAL A 545 -9.19 -14.14 -28.60
N ARG A 546 -9.60 -13.59 -27.45
CA ARG A 546 -10.40 -12.36 -27.38
C ARG A 546 -9.66 -11.16 -27.95
N LEU A 547 -8.37 -11.01 -27.68
CA LEU A 547 -7.56 -9.92 -28.21
C LEU A 547 -7.43 -9.99 -29.74
N LEU A 548 -7.28 -11.19 -30.31
CA LEU A 548 -7.26 -11.40 -31.76
C LEU A 548 -8.63 -11.13 -32.40
N ARG A 549 -9.73 -11.45 -31.71
CA ARG A 549 -11.10 -11.24 -32.19
C ARG A 549 -11.69 -9.87 -31.86
N GLN A 550 -11.02 -9.11 -30.99
CA GLN A 550 -11.50 -7.84 -30.44
C GLN A 550 -12.80 -7.99 -29.62
N ASP A 551 -12.99 -9.17 -29.00
CA ASP A 551 -14.13 -9.43 -28.11
C ASP A 551 -13.94 -8.73 -26.75
N ALA A 552 -15.02 -8.22 -26.17
CA ALA A 552 -14.99 -7.68 -24.82
C ALA A 552 -14.64 -8.78 -23.80
N MET A 553 -13.95 -8.43 -22.72
CA MET A 553 -13.55 -9.38 -21.67
C MET A 553 -14.75 -9.88 -20.84
N THR A 554 -15.82 -9.09 -20.76
CA THR A 554 -17.01 -9.36 -19.93
C THR A 554 -18.11 -10.11 -20.66
N THR A 555 -17.98 -10.36 -21.96
CA THR A 555 -18.95 -11.10 -22.74
C THR A 555 -18.62 -12.59 -22.78
N GLN A 556 -19.61 -13.42 -23.07
CA GLN A 556 -19.35 -14.85 -23.32
C GLN A 556 -18.38 -15.05 -24.47
N LEU A 557 -17.52 -16.06 -24.36
CA LEU A 557 -16.57 -16.40 -25.41
C LEU A 557 -17.34 -16.96 -26.61
N ASP A 558 -17.38 -16.19 -27.70
CA ASP A 558 -18.16 -16.51 -28.90
C ASP A 558 -17.44 -17.54 -29.80
N VAL A 559 -17.20 -18.74 -29.29
CA VAL A 559 -16.59 -19.85 -30.03
C VAL A 559 -17.44 -21.10 -29.93
N ASP A 560 -17.20 -22.08 -30.82
CA ASP A 560 -17.84 -23.38 -30.73
C ASP A 560 -17.73 -23.97 -29.32
N THR A 561 -18.80 -24.61 -28.84
CA THR A 561 -18.88 -25.16 -27.48
C THR A 561 -17.70 -26.08 -27.12
N THR A 562 -17.18 -26.84 -28.10
CA THR A 562 -16.03 -27.72 -27.91
C THR A 562 -14.74 -26.90 -27.75
N ALA A 563 -14.55 -25.89 -28.60
CA ALA A 563 -13.40 -24.99 -28.52
C ALA A 563 -13.42 -24.19 -27.20
N ALA A 564 -14.57 -23.68 -26.80
CA ALA A 564 -14.75 -22.96 -25.53
C ALA A 564 -14.34 -23.83 -24.34
N LYS A 565 -14.77 -25.09 -24.32
CA LYS A 565 -14.45 -26.04 -23.24
C LYS A 565 -12.96 -26.34 -23.18
N VAL A 566 -12.31 -26.58 -24.33
CA VAL A 566 -10.86 -26.84 -24.40
C VAL A 566 -10.07 -25.64 -23.92
N ILE A 567 -10.42 -24.43 -24.37
CA ILE A 567 -9.78 -23.18 -23.96
C ILE A 567 -9.92 -23.00 -22.45
N LYS A 568 -11.16 -23.01 -21.92
CA LYS A 568 -11.42 -22.84 -20.48
C LYS A 568 -10.71 -23.88 -19.61
N THR A 569 -10.65 -25.14 -20.05
CA THR A 569 -9.97 -26.21 -19.29
C THR A 569 -8.45 -26.03 -19.30
N THR A 570 -7.88 -25.64 -20.45
CA THR A 570 -6.45 -25.37 -20.58
C THR A 570 -6.05 -24.17 -19.73
N ASP A 571 -6.85 -23.10 -19.78
CA ASP A 571 -6.65 -21.90 -18.99
C ASP A 571 -6.76 -22.17 -17.50
N ALA A 572 -7.74 -22.97 -17.06
CA ALA A 572 -7.81 -23.41 -15.67
C ALA A 572 -6.52 -24.12 -15.25
N GLY A 573 -6.01 -25.05 -16.06
CA GLY A 573 -4.72 -25.71 -15.78
C GLY A 573 -3.54 -24.74 -15.66
N ILE A 574 -3.46 -23.74 -16.54
CA ILE A 574 -2.42 -22.70 -16.50
C ILE A 574 -2.57 -21.83 -15.26
N VAL A 575 -3.77 -21.30 -14.99
CA VAL A 575 -4.05 -20.39 -13.86
C VAL A 575 -3.80 -21.10 -12.52
N TYR A 576 -4.20 -22.36 -12.38
CA TYR A 576 -3.94 -23.15 -11.17
C TYR A 576 -2.43 -23.35 -10.94
N SER A 577 -1.68 -23.59 -12.02
CA SER A 577 -0.21 -23.72 -11.94
C SER A 577 0.45 -22.39 -11.58
N LEU A 578 0.00 -21.29 -12.20
CA LEU A 578 0.49 -19.94 -11.92
C LEU A 578 0.16 -19.52 -10.49
N ASP A 579 -1.01 -19.86 -9.96
CA ASP A 579 -1.38 -19.56 -8.57
C ASP A 579 -0.47 -20.29 -7.57
N ALA A 580 -0.16 -21.57 -7.82
CA ALA A 580 0.78 -22.31 -6.99
C ALA A 580 2.18 -21.66 -6.96
N ILE A 581 2.66 -21.22 -8.13
CA ILE A 581 3.96 -20.52 -8.25
C ILE A 581 3.89 -19.14 -7.59
N ALA A 582 2.84 -18.35 -7.87
CA ALA A 582 2.66 -17.01 -7.32
C ALA A 582 2.53 -17.03 -5.79
N THR A 583 1.91 -18.07 -5.22
CA THR A 583 1.83 -18.28 -3.77
C THR A 583 3.20 -18.54 -3.15
N ALA A 584 4.13 -19.15 -3.89
CA ALA A 584 5.51 -19.37 -3.46
C ALA A 584 6.43 -18.16 -3.70
N LEU A 585 5.97 -17.16 -4.45
CA LEU A 585 6.67 -15.91 -4.72
C LEU A 585 6.16 -14.79 -3.81
N PRO A 586 6.96 -13.74 -3.59
CA PRO A 586 6.50 -12.61 -2.82
C PRO A 586 5.42 -11.80 -3.55
N ASN A 587 4.40 -11.37 -2.81
CA ASN A 587 3.40 -10.41 -3.29
C ASN A 587 4.01 -9.00 -3.30
N LEU A 588 4.64 -8.63 -4.43
CA LEU A 588 5.20 -7.29 -4.67
C LEU A 588 4.14 -6.17 -4.76
N PRO A 589 2.94 -6.38 -5.35
CA PRO A 589 1.89 -5.36 -5.45
C PRO A 589 1.53 -4.74 -4.10
N LYS A 590 1.43 -5.55 -3.03
CA LYS A 590 1.16 -5.03 -1.69
C LYS A 590 2.27 -4.10 -1.18
N MET A 591 3.53 -4.40 -1.46
CA MET A 591 4.66 -3.55 -1.09
C MET A 591 4.73 -2.28 -1.96
N VAL A 592 4.31 -2.37 -3.22
CA VAL A 592 4.26 -1.22 -4.15
C VAL A 592 3.12 -0.29 -3.74
N GLY A 593 1.97 -0.84 -3.32
CA GLY A 593 0.83 -0.10 -2.79
C GLY A 593 1.15 0.73 -1.55
N THR A 594 2.24 0.43 -0.82
CA THR A 594 2.74 1.30 0.26
C THR A 594 3.02 2.73 -0.23
N ALA A 595 3.42 2.91 -1.50
CA ALA A 595 3.64 4.22 -2.09
C ALA A 595 2.35 5.04 -2.21
N GLU A 596 1.19 4.39 -2.36
CA GLU A 596 -0.10 5.06 -2.50
C GLU A 596 -0.56 5.69 -1.18
N TYR A 597 -0.17 5.14 -0.02
CA TYR A 597 -0.38 5.80 1.28
C TYR A 597 0.32 7.15 1.32
N ALA A 598 1.62 7.17 1.00
CA ALA A 598 2.40 8.41 0.99
C ALA A 598 1.86 9.41 -0.04
N ALA A 599 1.45 8.94 -1.22
CA ALA A 599 0.89 9.79 -2.26
C ALA A 599 -0.50 10.35 -1.89
N SER A 600 -1.31 9.60 -1.13
CA SER A 600 -2.65 10.03 -0.71
C SER A 600 -2.64 10.83 0.62
N GLY A 601 -1.46 11.15 1.16
CA GLY A 601 -1.32 11.89 2.42
C GLY A 601 -1.66 11.09 3.68
N PHE A 602 -1.55 9.76 3.62
CA PHE A 602 -1.74 8.85 4.76
C PHE A 602 -0.41 8.35 5.32
N ASP A 603 -0.32 8.25 6.64
CA ASP A 603 0.83 7.65 7.31
C ASP A 603 0.91 6.15 7.00
N ILE A 604 2.09 5.70 6.61
CA ILE A 604 2.39 4.28 6.47
C ILE A 604 2.52 3.68 7.87
N PHE A 605 1.61 2.76 8.21
CA PHE A 605 1.59 2.10 9.50
C PHE A 605 2.89 1.32 9.76
N GLY A 606 3.46 1.48 10.96
CA GLY A 606 4.63 0.72 11.37
C GLY A 606 4.41 -0.79 11.34
N ALA A 607 3.19 -1.24 11.67
CA ALA A 607 2.80 -2.65 11.58
C ALA A 607 2.88 -3.17 10.14
N LEU A 608 2.39 -2.40 9.16
CA LEU A 608 2.45 -2.76 7.73
C LEU A 608 3.90 -2.92 7.26
N LEU A 609 4.77 -1.97 7.61
CA LEU A 609 6.19 -2.00 7.28
C LEU A 609 6.90 -3.22 7.92
N LEU A 610 6.55 -3.55 9.16
CA LEU A 610 7.11 -4.70 9.88
C LEU A 610 6.71 -6.03 9.23
N ARG A 611 5.49 -6.14 8.69
CA ARG A 611 5.06 -7.32 7.90
C ARG A 611 5.86 -7.47 6.63
N HIS A 612 6.05 -6.37 5.90
CA HIS A 612 6.88 -6.38 4.70
C HIS A 612 8.31 -6.81 5.06
N ALA A 613 8.87 -6.30 6.15
CA ALA A 613 10.20 -6.69 6.61
C ALA A 613 10.29 -8.18 6.98
N ALA A 614 9.32 -8.70 7.72
CA ALA A 614 9.25 -10.11 8.10
C ALA A 614 9.11 -11.03 6.87
N ALA A 615 8.24 -10.68 5.93
CA ALA A 615 8.07 -11.41 4.67
C ALA A 615 9.37 -11.41 3.84
N THR A 616 9.99 -10.23 3.64
CA THR A 616 11.27 -10.13 2.93
C THR A 616 12.36 -10.95 3.61
N LEU A 617 12.46 -10.93 4.94
CA LEU A 617 13.44 -11.74 5.67
C LEU A 617 13.21 -13.24 5.43
N GLY A 618 11.96 -13.70 5.46
CA GLY A 618 11.59 -15.09 5.15
C GLY A 618 12.03 -15.52 3.75
N TYR A 619 11.74 -14.71 2.72
CA TYR A 619 12.17 -14.99 1.35
C TYR A 619 13.70 -14.90 1.17
N CYS A 620 14.37 -13.95 1.81
CA CYS A 620 15.82 -13.86 1.82
C CYS A 620 16.48 -15.10 2.43
N LEU A 621 15.92 -15.61 3.53
CA LEU A 621 16.40 -16.83 4.19
C LEU A 621 16.18 -18.07 3.32
N LEU A 622 15.03 -18.18 2.67
CA LEU A 622 14.72 -19.25 1.71
C LEU A 622 15.68 -19.22 0.51
N ALA A 623 15.85 -18.05 -0.11
CA ALA A 623 16.79 -17.85 -1.21
C ALA A 623 18.24 -18.16 -0.77
N PHE A 624 18.64 -17.77 0.44
CA PHE A 624 19.96 -18.06 1.00
C PHE A 624 20.20 -19.57 1.13
N ILE A 625 19.25 -20.33 1.66
CA ILE A 625 19.38 -21.78 1.83
C ILE A 625 19.48 -22.48 0.48
N ILE A 626 18.61 -22.12 -0.48
CA ILE A 626 18.66 -22.67 -1.84
C ILE A 626 20.01 -22.36 -2.49
N SER A 627 20.48 -21.11 -2.39
CA SER A 627 21.79 -20.67 -2.90
C SER A 627 22.93 -21.50 -2.32
N TYR A 628 22.90 -21.78 -1.01
CA TYR A 628 23.93 -22.58 -0.35
C TYR A 628 24.00 -23.99 -0.93
N PHE A 629 22.85 -24.66 -1.08
CA PHE A 629 22.81 -26.04 -1.60
C PHE A 629 23.38 -26.12 -3.02
N PHE A 630 22.95 -25.22 -3.91
CA PHE A 630 23.45 -25.19 -5.28
C PHE A 630 24.94 -24.88 -5.35
N LEU A 631 25.42 -23.90 -4.57
CA LEU A 631 26.83 -23.53 -4.57
C LEU A 631 27.71 -24.65 -4.00
N LYS A 632 27.25 -25.38 -2.98
CA LYS A 632 27.94 -26.52 -2.38
C LYS A 632 27.96 -27.74 -3.31
N SER A 633 26.87 -27.97 -4.06
CA SER A 633 26.79 -29.06 -5.04
C SER A 633 27.63 -28.84 -6.29
N ARG A 634 27.99 -27.58 -6.59
CA ARG A 634 28.96 -27.28 -7.63
C ARG A 634 30.36 -27.55 -7.09
N GLU A 635 31.07 -28.44 -7.76
CA GLU A 635 32.51 -28.64 -7.57
C GLU A 635 33.26 -27.39 -8.06
N ILE A 636 33.28 -26.32 -7.25
CA ILE A 636 34.06 -25.10 -7.51
C ILE A 636 35.53 -25.31 -7.12
N ALA A 637 35.85 -26.43 -6.47
CA ALA A 637 37.20 -26.93 -6.31
C ALA A 637 37.15 -28.46 -6.21
N ALA A 638 37.58 -29.14 -7.28
CA ALA A 638 38.13 -30.48 -7.24
C ALA A 638 39.46 -30.43 -8.01
#